data_AF-A0A2V6BZF1-F1
#
_entry.id   AF-A0A2V6BZF1-F1
#
_cell.length_a   1.000
_cell.length_b   1.000
_cell.length_c   1.000
_cell.angle_alpha   90.00
_cell.angle_beta   90.00
_cell.angle_gamma   90.00
#
_symmetry.space_group_name_H-M   'P 1'
#
loop_
_entity.id
_entity.type
_entity.pdbx_description
1 polymer ?
#
loop_
_entity_poly.entity_id
_entity_poly.type
_entity_poly.pdbx_seq_one_letter_code
_entity_poly.pdbx_strand_id
1 'polypeptide(L)'
;MSAATICILYTQDADLARRVKAFLRTMALVRHVTDPNRMEAVLQQNSPAVILMDLRAKECRDLLEQLEQDWPESLVIALGAPRSEPLREAEQSNIYAAEDLQLDRHRFQTLVGRAFDHLKIMQENRDLREESLYRPSAEQPRRAEPMLERAHSSSLPLLRFPRVFRRLDNVEGLLASIVEGVADAAGVTRVGIFSRMRQGDRYRLRAGLRCLPETNEIEYHERDPLVRWFELHGHLVSRVNLAHIAAQNQGPILRRALDSFGAEVIVPLYARGQIIGWLFFGHRITGLPFNYGDLEGLMILAEHVSTVLENALLYEEVTLQKTLAETLLKSIPPGIVAIDEEGITRWFSPPAESILGLKTSDALNRPIEAVGRRLAIMLRETLEAKSNLPPRQWIDPNTRRSLSVEARRLLDQQTPLGAVAVIHDLTAEENLRQKQDLVDRAAFWTDLAASMSHEIRNPLVAIKTFAQLLPERFDDPEFRKNFNQIVVQEIDRLDKIITQINSFAHPAELKMRPLDIRTPVKRGLELARSKFRVNGGVAVETELPANLPKILGDEGALAEVVAHLVANAAEAVTEQKKPKITLSAKPIHEGGRASAVLVTVQDNGHGIAPEMREKVFSPFCTTKARGMGLGLPIVKRTVFDHNGRVDIDTGTSGTAVSIALPATANDE
;
A
#
# COMPACT_ATOMS: atom_id res chain seq x y z
N MET A 1 48.29 36.18 -21.67
CA MET A 1 47.67 35.05 -22.41
C MET A 1 47.52 33.93 -21.40
N SER A 2 46.29 33.53 -21.06
CA SER A 2 46.04 32.42 -20.12
C SER A 2 46.72 31.17 -20.66
N ALA A 3 47.58 30.51 -19.88
CA ALA A 3 48.08 29.20 -20.23
C ALA A 3 46.87 28.28 -20.49
N ALA A 4 46.85 27.59 -21.62
CA ALA A 4 45.76 26.68 -21.94
C ALA A 4 45.79 25.53 -20.94
N THR A 5 44.75 25.37 -20.12
CA THR A 5 44.67 24.31 -19.12
C THR A 5 44.73 22.95 -19.82
N ILE A 6 45.69 22.10 -19.43
CA ILE A 6 45.98 20.83 -20.11
C ILE A 6 45.29 19.70 -19.35
N CYS A 7 44.57 18.86 -20.09
CA CYS A 7 43.97 17.65 -19.57
C CYS A 7 44.63 16.45 -20.24
N ILE A 8 45.08 15.47 -19.47
CA ILE A 8 45.71 14.25 -20.00
C ILE A 8 44.66 13.15 -19.98
N LEU A 9 44.42 12.49 -21.11
CA LEU A 9 43.50 11.37 -21.21
C LEU A 9 44.28 10.09 -21.53
N TYR A 10 44.25 9.13 -20.61
CA TYR A 10 44.74 7.78 -20.80
C TYR A 10 43.59 6.86 -21.23
N THR A 11 43.60 6.43 -22.49
CA THR A 11 42.64 5.41 -22.97
C THR A 11 43.15 4.75 -24.25
N GLN A 12 42.88 3.46 -24.41
CA GLN A 12 43.09 2.73 -25.66
C GLN A 12 41.83 2.77 -26.57
N ASP A 13 40.72 3.32 -26.06
CA ASP A 13 39.45 3.44 -26.78
C ASP A 13 39.40 4.75 -27.60
N ALA A 14 39.45 4.61 -28.92
CA ALA A 14 39.46 5.74 -29.86
C ALA A 14 38.14 6.54 -29.85
N ASP A 15 37.01 5.90 -29.52
CA ASP A 15 35.71 6.55 -29.49
C ASP A 15 35.50 7.31 -28.18
N LEU A 16 35.99 6.79 -27.05
CA LEU A 16 36.06 7.55 -25.81
C LEU A 16 36.95 8.79 -25.96
N ALA A 17 38.14 8.64 -26.57
CA ALA A 17 39.03 9.76 -26.82
C ALA A 17 38.41 10.87 -27.68
N ARG A 18 37.63 10.50 -28.72
CA ARG A 18 36.94 11.46 -29.57
C ARG A 18 35.85 12.20 -28.81
N ARG A 19 35.06 11.50 -27.97
CA ARG A 19 33.98 12.09 -27.15
C ARG A 19 34.52 13.05 -26.10
N VAL A 20 35.54 12.65 -25.34
CA VAL A 20 36.17 13.50 -24.31
C VAL A 20 36.78 14.76 -24.93
N LYS A 21 37.50 14.63 -26.07
CA LYS A 21 38.01 15.79 -26.81
C LYS A 21 36.89 16.73 -27.26
N ALA A 22 35.76 16.20 -27.71
CA ALA A 22 34.61 17.02 -28.11
C ALA A 22 33.96 17.73 -26.91
N PHE A 23 33.83 17.05 -25.77
CA PHE A 23 33.23 17.61 -24.56
C PHE A 23 34.11 18.70 -23.94
N LEU A 24 35.42 18.52 -23.92
CA LEU A 24 36.34 19.46 -23.27
C LEU A 24 36.94 20.51 -24.23
N ARG A 25 36.54 20.52 -25.51
CA ARG A 25 37.11 21.40 -26.56
C ARG A 25 37.13 22.89 -26.17
N THR A 26 36.16 23.34 -25.38
CA THR A 26 36.04 24.74 -24.92
C THR A 26 36.65 24.99 -23.54
N MET A 27 37.10 23.94 -22.84
CA MET A 27 37.57 24.01 -21.45
C MET A 27 39.07 23.73 -21.32
N ALA A 28 39.61 22.77 -22.07
CA ALA A 28 40.99 22.33 -21.92
C ALA A 28 41.56 21.72 -23.21
N LEU A 29 42.87 21.77 -23.36
CA LEU A 29 43.57 21.02 -24.40
C LEU A 29 43.75 19.57 -23.92
N VAL A 30 43.01 18.64 -24.54
CA VAL A 30 43.07 17.21 -24.19
C VAL A 30 44.22 16.51 -24.94
N ARG A 31 45.27 16.11 -24.22
CA ARG A 31 46.34 15.25 -24.74
C ARG A 31 45.99 13.79 -24.50
N HIS A 32 45.76 13.06 -25.59
CA HIS A 32 45.41 11.65 -25.56
C HIS A 32 46.68 10.80 -25.61
N VAL A 33 46.84 9.90 -24.64
CA VAL A 33 47.96 8.98 -24.48
C VAL A 33 47.42 7.55 -24.45
N THR A 34 48.06 6.66 -25.19
CA THR A 34 47.67 5.24 -25.30
C THR A 34 48.71 4.28 -24.69
N ASP A 35 49.94 4.76 -24.48
CA ASP A 35 51.11 3.97 -24.08
C ASP A 35 51.62 4.47 -22.71
N PRO A 36 51.71 3.60 -21.67
CA PRO A 36 52.23 3.94 -20.34
C PRO A 36 53.59 4.65 -20.37
N ASN A 37 54.52 4.19 -21.21
CA ASN A 37 55.88 4.76 -21.26
C ASN A 37 55.90 6.19 -21.81
N ARG A 38 54.88 6.59 -22.57
CA ARG A 38 54.71 7.98 -23.04
C ARG A 38 53.99 8.84 -22.02
N MET A 39 53.30 8.26 -21.05
CA MET A 39 52.57 9.00 -20.01
C MET A 39 53.53 9.81 -19.14
N GLU A 40 54.62 9.20 -18.70
CA GLU A 40 55.61 9.85 -17.83
C GLU A 40 56.24 11.07 -18.50
N ALA A 41 56.66 10.95 -19.77
CA ALA A 41 57.22 12.06 -20.55
C ALA A 41 56.22 13.21 -20.74
N VAL A 42 54.92 12.90 -20.85
CA VAL A 42 53.85 13.92 -20.96
C VAL A 42 53.60 14.57 -19.60
N LEU A 43 53.63 13.83 -18.49
CA LEU A 43 53.43 14.37 -17.16
C LEU A 43 54.59 15.26 -16.71
N GLN A 44 55.83 14.89 -17.00
CA GLN A 44 57.00 15.72 -16.71
C GLN A 44 56.93 17.12 -17.33
N GLN A 45 56.28 17.26 -18.49
CA GLN A 45 56.15 18.53 -19.19
C GLN A 45 54.90 19.32 -18.80
N ASN A 46 53.91 18.69 -18.17
CA ASN A 46 52.57 19.28 -17.99
C ASN A 46 52.02 19.18 -16.56
N SER A 47 52.79 18.67 -15.59
CA SER A 47 52.40 18.62 -14.18
C SER A 47 52.48 20.00 -13.50
N PRO A 48 51.55 20.35 -12.60
CA PRO A 48 50.39 19.57 -12.17
C PRO A 48 49.23 19.61 -13.20
N ALA A 49 48.58 18.46 -13.42
CA ALA A 49 47.50 18.32 -14.41
C ALA A 49 46.30 17.51 -13.90
N VAL A 50 45.17 17.65 -14.59
CA VAL A 50 44.02 16.75 -14.43
C VAL A 50 44.17 15.57 -15.41
N ILE A 51 44.19 14.36 -14.86
CA ILE A 51 44.40 13.10 -15.57
C ILE A 51 43.07 12.34 -15.60
N LEU A 52 42.54 12.08 -16.80
CA LEU A 52 41.39 11.23 -17.03
C LEU A 52 41.89 9.83 -17.39
N MET A 53 41.47 8.82 -16.63
CA MET A 53 42.02 7.47 -16.77
C MET A 53 40.93 6.45 -17.04
N ASP A 54 40.94 5.83 -18.22
CA ASP A 54 40.05 4.72 -18.56
C ASP A 54 40.52 3.43 -17.90
N LEU A 55 39.77 2.96 -16.91
CA LEU A 55 40.11 1.78 -16.11
C LEU A 55 40.06 0.46 -16.90
N ARG A 56 39.58 0.48 -18.15
CA ARG A 56 39.64 -0.68 -19.06
C ARG A 56 40.96 -0.78 -19.81
N ALA A 57 41.80 0.26 -19.78
CA ALA A 57 43.09 0.25 -20.43
C ALA A 57 44.07 -0.69 -19.70
N LYS A 58 44.98 -1.32 -20.45
CA LYS A 58 45.98 -2.24 -19.87
C LYS A 58 46.91 -1.49 -18.92
N GLU A 59 47.38 -2.18 -17.87
CA GLU A 59 48.40 -1.66 -16.93
C GLU A 59 47.94 -0.39 -16.17
N CYS A 60 46.63 -0.12 -16.13
CA CYS A 60 46.05 1.04 -15.46
C CYS A 60 46.27 1.04 -13.94
N ARG A 61 46.29 -0.13 -13.31
CA ARG A 61 46.48 -0.29 -11.86
C ARG A 61 47.90 0.12 -11.44
N ASP A 62 48.90 -0.42 -12.12
CA ASP A 62 50.30 -0.10 -11.85
C ASP A 62 50.58 1.40 -12.11
N LEU A 63 49.95 1.96 -13.15
CA LEU A 63 50.00 3.40 -13.44
C LEU A 63 49.34 4.27 -12.36
N LEU A 64 48.21 3.84 -11.77
CA LEU A 64 47.55 4.58 -10.68
C LEU A 64 48.45 4.67 -9.45
N GLU A 65 49.05 3.55 -9.04
CA GLU A 65 49.99 3.52 -7.90
C GLU A 65 51.22 4.39 -8.17
N GLN A 66 51.76 4.35 -9.40
CA GLN A 66 52.90 5.18 -9.79
C GLN A 66 52.56 6.68 -9.81
N LEU A 67 51.36 7.06 -10.26
CA LEU A 67 50.92 8.46 -10.28
C LEU A 67 50.78 9.04 -8.87
N GLU A 68 50.28 8.25 -7.93
CA GLU A 68 50.15 8.67 -6.53
C GLU A 68 51.52 8.90 -5.87
N GLN A 69 52.51 8.08 -6.22
CA GLN A 69 53.86 8.17 -5.64
C GLN A 69 54.71 9.28 -6.27
N ASP A 70 54.74 9.37 -7.61
CA ASP A 70 55.66 10.25 -8.34
C ASP A 70 55.06 11.64 -8.63
N TRP A 71 53.72 11.76 -8.68
CA TRP A 71 53.00 12.97 -9.05
C TRP A 71 51.84 13.31 -8.11
N PRO A 72 52.06 13.44 -6.78
CA PRO A 72 51.00 13.62 -5.78
C PRO A 72 50.18 14.92 -5.94
N GLU A 73 50.68 15.89 -6.71
CA GLU A 73 49.99 17.15 -6.99
C GLU A 73 49.04 17.09 -8.21
N SER A 74 49.00 15.96 -8.93
CA SER A 74 48.09 15.77 -10.06
C SER A 74 46.78 15.12 -9.63
N LEU A 75 45.66 15.52 -10.25
CA LEU A 75 44.33 15.02 -9.90
C LEU A 75 43.89 13.95 -10.89
N VAL A 76 43.56 12.75 -10.40
CA VAL A 76 43.11 11.63 -11.24
C VAL A 76 41.60 11.47 -11.18
N ILE A 77 40.96 11.44 -12.35
CA ILE A 77 39.54 11.08 -12.51
C ILE A 77 39.46 9.73 -13.21
N ALA A 78 38.94 8.72 -12.50
CA ALA A 78 38.82 7.36 -13.00
C ALA A 78 37.52 7.20 -13.81
N LEU A 79 37.61 6.60 -15.00
CA LEU A 79 36.49 6.32 -15.90
C LEU A 79 36.29 4.81 -16.00
N GLY A 80 35.16 4.30 -15.52
CA GLY A 80 34.92 2.86 -15.50
C GLY A 80 33.43 2.50 -15.47
N ALA A 81 33.13 1.23 -15.70
CA ALA A 81 31.74 0.76 -15.63
C ALA A 81 31.25 0.74 -14.17
N PRO A 82 30.00 1.14 -13.90
CA PRO A 82 29.46 1.20 -12.55
C PRO A 82 29.46 -0.20 -11.92
N ARG A 83 29.93 -0.29 -10.66
CA ARG A 83 30.08 -1.54 -9.89
C ARG A 83 31.09 -2.55 -10.46
N SER A 84 31.95 -2.15 -11.39
CA SER A 84 33.07 -2.98 -11.82
C SER A 84 34.14 -3.06 -10.74
N GLU A 85 34.82 -4.22 -10.66
CA GLU A 85 35.93 -4.45 -9.73
C GLU A 85 37.05 -3.41 -9.88
N PRO A 86 37.48 -3.00 -11.10
CA PRO A 86 38.49 -1.95 -11.27
C PRO A 86 38.08 -0.57 -10.73
N LEU A 87 36.79 -0.21 -10.84
CA LEU A 87 36.29 1.07 -10.32
C LEU A 87 36.27 1.09 -8.78
N ARG A 88 35.92 -0.04 -8.16
CA ARG A 88 35.96 -0.21 -6.71
C ARG A 88 37.38 -0.21 -6.16
N GLU A 89 38.32 -0.81 -6.88
CA GLU A 89 39.74 -0.74 -6.52
C GLU A 89 40.27 0.70 -6.66
N ALA A 90 39.93 1.41 -7.74
CA ALA A 90 40.35 2.80 -7.93
C ALA A 90 39.77 3.76 -6.87
N GLU A 91 38.53 3.54 -6.40
CA GLU A 91 37.91 4.30 -5.30
C GLU A 91 38.60 4.08 -3.94
N GLN A 92 39.39 3.00 -3.80
CA GLN A 92 40.23 2.75 -2.61
C GLN A 92 41.62 3.41 -2.71
N SER A 93 42.01 3.84 -3.91
CA SER A 93 43.21 4.66 -4.16
C SER A 93 42.88 6.15 -4.05
N ASN A 94 43.90 7.01 -3.89
CA ASN A 94 43.71 8.45 -3.69
C ASN A 94 43.34 9.21 -4.99
N ILE A 95 42.22 8.83 -5.62
CA ILE A 95 41.68 9.48 -6.81
C ILE A 95 40.79 10.67 -6.45
N TYR A 96 40.70 11.67 -7.32
CA TYR A 96 39.86 12.84 -7.12
C TYR A 96 38.37 12.53 -7.30
N ALA A 97 38.03 11.73 -8.31
CA ALA A 97 36.66 11.32 -8.59
C ALA A 97 36.59 10.08 -9.50
N ALA A 98 35.47 9.38 -9.46
CA ALA A 98 35.15 8.26 -10.35
C ALA A 98 33.87 8.59 -11.14
N GLU A 99 33.84 8.31 -12.45
CA GLU A 99 32.69 8.57 -13.32
C GLU A 99 32.45 7.42 -14.31
N ASP A 100 31.19 7.25 -14.73
CA ASP A 100 30.78 6.22 -15.69
C ASP A 100 31.32 6.52 -17.11
N LEU A 101 31.67 5.48 -17.86
CA LEU A 101 31.99 5.52 -19.28
C LEU A 101 30.82 6.02 -20.16
N GLN A 102 29.58 5.92 -19.68
CA GLN A 102 28.41 6.60 -20.26
C GLN A 102 28.39 8.09 -19.86
N LEU A 103 29.37 8.84 -20.37
CA LEU A 103 29.58 10.24 -20.03
C LEU A 103 28.40 11.13 -20.42
N ASP A 104 27.70 11.69 -19.43
CA ASP A 104 26.81 12.83 -19.65
C ASP A 104 27.65 14.10 -19.84
N ARG A 105 27.39 14.86 -20.91
CA ARG A 105 28.21 16.01 -21.29
C ARG A 105 28.25 17.09 -20.22
N HIS A 106 27.11 17.44 -19.63
CA HIS A 106 27.04 18.57 -18.71
C HIS A 106 27.69 18.20 -17.38
N ARG A 107 27.31 17.04 -16.84
CA ARG A 107 27.86 16.51 -15.58
C ARG A 107 29.37 16.30 -15.67
N PHE A 108 29.86 15.73 -16.77
CA PHE A 108 31.29 15.51 -16.97
C PHE A 108 32.08 16.82 -17.09
N GLN A 109 31.55 17.82 -17.81
CA GLN A 109 32.17 19.15 -17.89
C GLN A 109 32.22 19.83 -16.52
N THR A 110 31.15 19.73 -15.72
CA THR A 110 31.13 20.28 -14.36
C THR A 110 32.17 19.61 -13.46
N LEU A 111 32.30 18.28 -13.53
CA LEU A 111 33.28 17.51 -12.76
C LEU A 111 34.72 17.94 -13.09
N VAL A 112 35.05 17.99 -14.39
CA VAL A 112 36.38 18.40 -14.85
C VAL A 112 36.65 19.88 -14.53
N GLY A 113 35.63 20.75 -14.61
CA GLY A 113 35.75 22.14 -14.19
C GLY A 113 36.12 22.29 -12.71
N ARG A 114 35.44 21.56 -11.82
CA ARG A 114 35.76 21.53 -10.39
C ARG A 114 37.18 21.01 -10.11
N ALA A 115 37.63 20.01 -10.86
CA ALA A 115 39.00 19.51 -10.75
C ALA A 115 40.03 20.59 -11.11
N PHE A 116 39.79 21.39 -12.14
CA PHE A 116 40.69 22.49 -12.50
C PHE A 116 40.69 23.62 -11.46
N ASP A 117 39.53 23.97 -10.91
CA ASP A 117 39.47 24.96 -9.82
C ASP A 117 40.23 24.47 -8.58
N HIS A 118 40.10 23.18 -8.25
CA HIS A 118 40.84 22.56 -7.15
C HIS A 118 42.36 22.59 -7.38
N LEU A 119 42.81 22.25 -8.58
CA LEU A 119 44.23 22.28 -8.95
C LEU A 119 44.80 23.71 -8.90
N LYS A 120 44.02 24.71 -9.31
CA LYS A 120 44.39 26.12 -9.21
C LYS A 120 44.54 26.57 -7.74
N ILE A 121 43.64 26.15 -6.86
CA ILE A 121 43.72 26.43 -5.42
C ILE A 121 44.95 25.75 -4.79
N MET A 122 45.29 24.54 -5.21
CA MET A 122 46.49 23.85 -4.75
C MET A 122 47.77 24.61 -5.16
N GLN A 123 47.83 25.14 -6.38
CA GLN A 123 48.94 25.98 -6.83
C GLN A 123 49.03 27.30 -6.07
N GLU A 124 47.92 28.02 -5.92
CA GLU A 124 47.89 29.29 -5.17
C GLU A 124 48.34 29.10 -3.71
N ASN A 125 47.93 28.01 -3.07
CA ASN A 125 48.38 27.66 -1.71
C ASN A 125 49.87 27.32 -1.64
N ARG A 126 50.44 26.72 -2.69
CA ARG A 126 51.86 26.41 -2.77
C ARG A 126 52.69 27.68 -2.93
N ASP A 127 52.30 28.56 -3.84
CA ASP A 127 52.97 29.86 -4.06
C ASP A 127 52.98 30.70 -2.77
N LEU A 128 51.86 30.73 -2.04
CA LEU A 128 51.76 31.41 -0.74
C LEU A 128 52.65 30.78 0.36
N ARG A 129 52.85 29.46 0.32
CA ARG A 129 53.77 28.76 1.24
C ARG A 129 55.23 29.06 0.90
N GLU A 130 55.59 29.08 -0.39
CA GLU A 130 56.94 29.41 -0.85
C GLU A 130 57.29 30.89 -0.61
N GLU A 131 56.34 31.83 -0.77
CA GLU A 131 56.54 33.25 -0.42
C GLU A 131 56.76 33.49 1.09
N SER A 132 56.18 32.64 1.95
CA SER A 132 56.34 32.74 3.41
C SER A 132 57.74 32.33 3.90
N LEU A 133 58.49 31.56 3.10
CA LEU A 133 59.80 31.00 3.46
C LEU A 133 60.98 31.95 3.17
N TYR A 134 60.78 33.08 2.48
CA TYR A 134 61.87 33.93 1.96
C TYR A 134 62.04 35.32 2.58
N ARG A 135 61.50 35.60 3.78
CA ARG A 135 61.80 36.86 4.50
C ARG A 135 63.02 36.71 5.43
N PRO A 136 64.11 37.48 5.26
CA PRO A 136 65.23 37.50 6.20
C PRO A 136 64.79 38.10 7.54
N SER A 137 65.21 37.45 8.62
CA SER A 137 64.91 37.81 10.00
C SER A 137 65.54 39.15 10.40
N ALA A 138 64.73 40.06 10.95
CA ALA A 138 65.19 41.23 11.69
C ALA A 138 64.84 41.08 13.18
N GLU A 139 65.90 40.84 13.96
CA GLU A 139 66.18 41.24 15.34
C GLU A 139 65.11 41.04 16.45
N GLN A 140 65.40 40.05 17.30
CA GLN A 140 64.96 39.99 18.70
C GLN A 140 65.73 40.99 19.59
N PRO A 141 65.17 41.37 20.75
CA PRO A 141 65.97 41.46 21.98
C PRO A 141 65.45 40.57 23.13
N ARG A 142 66.31 39.60 23.48
CA ARG A 142 66.78 39.11 24.80
C ARG A 142 65.91 39.40 26.05
N ARG A 143 65.33 38.37 26.70
CA ARG A 143 65.88 37.42 27.71
C ARG A 143 65.84 37.91 29.17
N ALA A 144 64.98 37.25 29.97
CA ALA A 144 65.26 36.84 31.34
C ALA A 144 64.56 35.48 31.61
N GLU A 145 65.34 34.48 31.98
CA GLU A 145 65.01 33.09 32.35
C GLU A 145 65.49 32.87 33.81
N PRO A 146 65.19 31.74 34.51
CA PRO A 146 64.19 30.70 34.27
C PRO A 146 63.38 30.33 35.55
N MET A 147 62.20 29.70 35.40
CA MET A 147 61.85 28.45 36.11
C MET A 147 60.45 27.93 35.74
N LEU A 148 60.45 26.64 35.38
CA LEU A 148 59.34 25.70 35.16
C LEU A 148 58.65 25.74 33.79
N GLU A 149 59.32 25.08 32.84
CA GLU A 149 58.74 24.48 31.64
C GLU A 149 57.48 23.66 31.97
N ARG A 150 56.31 24.16 31.55
CA ARG A 150 55.23 23.30 31.08
C ARG A 150 55.05 23.60 29.61
N ALA A 151 55.44 22.63 28.79
CA ALA A 151 55.36 22.66 27.34
C ALA A 151 54.01 23.20 26.86
N HIS A 152 54.05 24.29 26.10
CA HIS A 152 52.98 24.70 25.21
C HIS A 152 52.97 23.74 24.02
N SER A 153 52.31 22.60 24.18
CA SER A 153 51.71 21.85 23.08
C SER A 153 50.21 22.15 23.09
N SER A 154 49.81 23.27 22.49
CA SER A 154 48.39 23.63 22.35
C SER A 154 47.76 22.87 21.18
N SER A 155 47.66 21.55 21.30
CA SER A 155 46.65 20.75 20.62
C SER A 155 45.44 20.68 21.55
N LEU A 156 44.26 21.09 21.08
CA LEU A 156 42.99 20.86 21.79
C LEU A 156 42.98 19.40 22.29
N PRO A 157 42.74 19.15 23.60
CA PRO A 157 42.75 17.78 24.11
C PRO A 157 41.70 16.97 23.36
N LEU A 158 42.11 15.83 22.78
CA LEU A 158 41.20 14.83 22.24
C LEU A 158 40.08 14.59 23.27
N LEU A 159 38.85 14.96 22.91
CA LEU A 159 37.68 14.78 23.76
C LEU A 159 37.65 13.34 24.25
N ARG A 160 37.71 13.16 25.57
CA ARG A 160 37.39 11.87 26.17
C ARG A 160 35.88 11.65 26.02
N PHE A 161 35.48 10.95 24.95
CA PHE A 161 34.10 10.51 24.68
C PHE A 161 33.67 9.14 25.29
N PRO A 162 34.25 8.54 26.37
CA PRO A 162 33.91 7.16 26.72
C PRO A 162 32.54 6.97 27.41
N ARG A 163 31.73 8.02 27.58
CA ARG A 163 30.44 7.94 28.31
C ARG A 163 29.18 8.27 27.51
N VAL A 164 29.32 8.79 26.30
CA VAL A 164 28.18 9.32 25.51
C VAL A 164 27.40 8.21 24.78
N PHE A 165 28.04 7.09 24.46
CA PHE A 165 27.41 5.97 23.74
C PHE A 165 26.40 5.14 24.53
N ARG A 166 26.20 5.40 25.84
CA ARG A 166 25.20 4.67 26.66
C ARG A 166 23.79 5.26 26.64
N ARG A 167 23.54 6.35 25.91
CA ARG A 167 22.24 7.07 25.93
C ARG A 167 21.75 7.49 24.53
N LEU A 168 21.70 6.57 23.58
CA LEU A 168 21.03 6.82 22.29
C LEU A 168 19.50 6.94 22.43
N ASP A 169 18.92 6.47 23.55
CA ASP A 169 17.48 6.51 23.80
C ASP A 169 16.92 7.94 24.04
N ASN A 170 17.78 8.95 24.20
CA ASN A 170 17.39 10.34 24.39
C ASN A 170 18.33 11.32 23.65
N VAL A 171 17.92 11.69 22.43
CA VAL A 171 18.66 12.62 21.56
C VAL A 171 18.89 13.99 22.22
N GLU A 172 17.92 14.51 22.99
CA GLU A 172 18.11 15.79 23.69
C GLU A 172 19.20 15.70 24.78
N GLY A 173 19.21 14.60 25.53
CA GLY A 173 20.24 14.35 26.55
C GLY A 173 21.64 14.12 25.95
N LEU A 174 21.69 13.49 24.78
CA LEU A 174 22.91 13.32 23.99
C LEU A 174 23.46 14.69 23.53
N LEU A 175 22.61 15.53 22.94
CA LEU A 175 23.01 16.85 22.46
C LEU A 175 23.47 17.78 23.58
N ALA A 176 22.81 17.75 24.73
CA ALA A 176 23.26 18.48 25.92
C ALA A 176 24.67 18.04 26.36
N SER A 177 24.93 16.73 26.40
CA SER A 177 26.25 16.18 26.77
C SER A 177 27.35 16.55 25.76
N ILE A 178 27.00 16.59 24.47
CA ILE A 178 27.91 17.05 23.40
C ILE A 178 28.24 18.53 23.61
N VAL A 179 27.25 19.37 23.85
CA VAL A 179 27.44 20.81 24.07
C VAL A 179 28.34 21.06 25.28
N GLU A 180 28.15 20.36 26.40
CA GLU A 180 29.02 20.46 27.57
C GLU A 180 30.47 20.05 27.25
N GLY A 181 30.67 18.88 26.62
CA GLY A 181 32.01 18.41 26.26
C GLY A 181 32.73 19.35 25.29
N VAL A 182 31.99 19.87 24.29
CA VAL A 182 32.52 20.83 23.31
C VAL A 182 32.85 22.17 23.96
N ALA A 183 32.05 22.63 24.93
CA ALA A 183 32.33 23.84 25.71
C ALA A 183 33.66 23.73 26.46
N ASP A 184 33.85 22.60 27.15
CA ASP A 184 35.04 22.31 27.94
C ASP A 184 36.28 22.17 27.06
N ALA A 185 36.16 21.46 25.93
CA ALA A 185 37.25 21.27 24.99
C ALA A 185 37.68 22.60 24.33
N ALA A 186 36.72 23.39 23.85
CA ALA A 186 36.99 24.68 23.20
C ALA A 186 37.37 25.80 24.19
N GLY A 187 37.12 25.61 25.49
CA GLY A 187 37.38 26.61 26.53
C GLY A 187 36.53 27.86 26.36
N VAL A 188 35.25 27.70 26.04
CA VAL A 188 34.32 28.80 25.71
C VAL A 188 33.26 29.02 26.78
N THR A 189 32.81 30.26 26.89
CA THR A 189 31.78 30.65 27.86
C THR A 189 30.36 30.34 27.39
N ARG A 190 30.17 30.13 26.09
CA ARG A 190 28.88 29.87 25.45
C ARG A 190 29.07 28.96 24.25
N VAL A 191 28.17 28.01 24.08
CA VAL A 191 28.11 27.16 22.90
C VAL A 191 26.68 26.70 22.67
N GLY A 192 26.29 26.47 21.43
CA GLY A 192 25.01 25.84 21.14
C GLY A 192 25.02 25.11 19.82
N ILE A 193 24.11 24.15 19.71
CA ILE A 193 23.93 23.32 18.52
C ILE A 193 22.55 23.57 17.93
N PHE A 194 22.54 24.09 16.71
CA PHE A 194 21.38 24.09 15.84
C PHE A 194 21.36 22.80 15.04
N SER A 195 20.19 22.18 14.92
CA SER A 195 20.00 20.98 14.11
C SER A 195 18.62 21.03 13.46
N ARG A 196 18.49 20.33 12.34
CA ARG A 196 17.20 20.13 11.65
C ARG A 196 16.17 19.49 12.59
N MET A 197 14.91 19.91 12.46
CA MET A 197 13.76 19.35 13.18
C MET A 197 13.20 18.12 12.46
N ARG A 198 12.64 17.18 13.23
CA ARG A 198 12.08 15.91 12.75
C ARG A 198 10.95 16.06 11.71
N GLN A 199 10.14 17.12 11.81
CA GLN A 199 8.93 17.31 11.00
C GLN A 199 8.99 18.54 10.09
N GLY A 200 10.17 18.96 9.63
CA GLY A 200 10.21 20.03 8.66
C GLY A 200 11.58 20.45 8.16
N ASP A 201 11.52 21.36 7.19
CA ASP A 201 12.66 22.04 6.58
C ASP A 201 13.14 23.19 7.49
N ARG A 202 13.16 22.97 8.82
CA ARG A 202 13.53 24.00 9.81
C ARG A 202 14.65 23.54 10.72
N TYR A 203 15.50 24.48 11.09
CA TYR A 203 16.61 24.35 12.02
C TYR A 203 16.31 25.18 13.27
N ARG A 204 16.48 24.60 14.45
CA ARG A 204 16.34 25.28 15.74
C ARG A 204 17.47 24.91 16.66
N LEU A 205 17.63 25.70 17.71
CA LEU A 205 18.50 25.31 18.82
C LEU A 205 17.93 24.06 19.50
N ARG A 206 18.75 23.01 19.59
CA ARG A 206 18.40 21.75 20.27
C ARG A 206 19.05 21.64 21.63
N ALA A 207 20.31 22.08 21.76
CA ALA A 207 20.98 22.18 23.03
C ALA A 207 21.93 23.39 23.07
N GLY A 208 22.17 23.92 24.26
CA GLY A 208 22.98 25.12 24.41
C GLY A 208 23.42 25.35 25.86
N LEU A 209 24.62 25.92 26.01
CA LEU A 209 25.19 26.33 27.28
C LEU A 209 25.28 27.85 27.31
N ARG A 210 24.61 28.48 28.28
CA ARG A 210 24.60 29.94 28.51
C ARG A 210 24.21 30.76 27.26
N CYS A 211 23.30 30.22 26.43
CA CYS A 211 22.74 30.89 25.26
C CYS A 211 21.87 32.09 25.66
N LEU A 212 21.75 33.06 24.74
CA LEU A 212 20.85 34.20 24.96
C LEU A 212 19.38 33.73 24.91
N PRO A 213 18.46 34.36 25.67
CA PRO A 213 17.04 34.04 25.61
C PRO A 213 16.49 34.13 24.18
N GLU A 214 16.93 35.15 23.42
CA GLU A 214 16.52 35.33 22.03
C GLU A 214 16.98 34.16 21.15
N THR A 215 18.15 33.56 21.42
CA THR A 215 18.68 32.43 20.62
C THR A 215 17.79 31.19 20.72
N ASN A 216 17.07 30.99 21.83
CA ASN A 216 16.20 29.82 22.02
C ASN A 216 14.93 29.87 21.17
N GLU A 217 14.50 31.07 20.75
CA GLU A 217 13.28 31.30 19.98
C GLU A 217 13.52 31.36 18.46
N ILE A 218 14.78 31.34 18.03
CA ILE A 218 15.13 31.44 16.61
C ILE A 218 14.91 30.10 15.90
N GLU A 219 14.16 30.15 14.80
CA GLU A 219 14.02 29.08 13.83
C GLU A 219 14.47 29.57 12.44
N TYR A 220 15.24 28.75 11.74
CA TYR A 220 15.64 28.99 10.35
C TYR A 220 14.98 27.99 9.43
N HIS A 221 14.44 28.44 8.29
CA HIS A 221 13.99 27.54 7.24
C HIS A 221 15.18 27.09 6.38
N GLU A 222 15.10 25.95 5.70
CA GLU A 222 16.08 25.46 4.71
C GLU A 222 16.27 26.44 3.53
N ARG A 223 15.29 27.33 3.30
CA ARG A 223 15.40 28.40 2.29
C ARG A 223 15.98 29.70 2.86
N ASP A 224 16.30 29.74 4.14
CA ASP A 224 16.87 30.92 4.77
C ASP A 224 18.25 31.24 4.17
N PRO A 225 18.56 32.53 3.91
CA PRO A 225 19.84 32.92 3.34
C PRO A 225 21.06 32.42 4.12
N LEU A 226 20.98 32.27 5.45
CA LEU A 226 22.08 31.72 6.26
C LEU A 226 22.30 30.23 5.96
N VAL A 227 21.21 29.45 5.88
CA VAL A 227 21.28 28.00 5.62
C VAL A 227 21.79 27.77 4.19
N ARG A 228 21.26 28.51 3.21
CA ARG A 228 21.73 28.46 1.82
C ARG A 228 23.19 28.86 1.68
N TRP A 229 23.64 29.82 2.49
CA TRP A 229 25.05 30.21 2.50
C TRP A 229 25.92 29.04 2.94
N PHE A 230 25.56 28.35 4.02
CA PHE A 230 26.32 27.17 4.45
C PHE A 230 26.25 26.05 3.41
N GLU A 231 25.11 25.76 2.79
CA GLU A 231 25.01 24.75 1.73
C GLU A 231 25.96 25.02 0.55
N LEU A 232 26.16 26.29 0.18
CA LEU A 232 26.99 26.67 -0.96
C LEU A 232 28.48 26.75 -0.64
N HIS A 233 28.84 27.16 0.59
CA HIS A 233 30.23 27.53 0.90
C HIS A 233 30.94 26.52 1.81
N GLY A 234 30.26 25.77 2.68
CA GLY A 234 30.95 24.76 3.50
C GLY A 234 31.85 25.29 4.62
N HIS A 235 32.01 26.61 4.77
CA HIS A 235 33.06 27.20 5.59
C HIS A 235 32.60 27.63 6.99
N LEU A 236 33.51 27.56 7.96
CA LEU A 236 33.31 28.20 9.27
C LEU A 236 33.29 29.72 9.12
N VAL A 237 32.49 30.37 9.96
CA VAL A 237 32.35 31.82 10.00
C VAL A 237 32.94 32.31 11.32
N SER A 238 33.98 33.13 11.25
CA SER A 238 34.58 33.79 12.42
C SER A 238 34.41 35.30 12.32
N ARG A 239 34.19 35.96 13.45
CA ARG A 239 34.09 37.43 13.53
C ARG A 239 35.37 38.13 13.04
N VAL A 240 36.53 37.48 13.19
CA VAL A 240 37.82 37.97 12.70
C VAL A 240 37.93 37.84 11.17
N ASN A 241 37.40 36.75 10.61
CA ASN A 241 37.52 36.42 9.19
C ASN A 241 36.37 37.01 8.34
N LEU A 242 35.36 37.59 8.99
CA LEU A 242 34.19 38.20 8.35
C LEU A 242 34.56 39.27 7.31
N ALA A 243 35.62 40.05 7.57
CA ALA A 243 36.11 41.07 6.65
C ALA A 243 36.70 40.49 5.35
N HIS A 244 37.25 39.26 5.42
CA HIS A 244 37.85 38.57 4.28
C HIS A 244 36.79 37.85 3.42
N ILE A 245 35.72 37.36 4.06
CA ILE A 245 34.57 36.72 3.40
C ILE A 245 33.63 37.77 2.75
N ALA A 246 33.63 39.02 3.23
CA ALA A 246 32.67 40.07 2.88
C ALA A 246 32.80 40.70 1.48
N ALA A 247 33.61 40.17 0.56
CA ALA A 247 33.78 40.73 -0.78
C ALA A 247 32.53 40.63 -1.71
N GLN A 248 31.45 39.96 -1.29
CA GLN A 248 30.31 39.58 -2.16
C GLN A 248 28.89 39.83 -1.58
N ASN A 249 28.61 40.98 -0.93
CA ASN A 249 27.26 41.35 -0.42
C ASN A 249 26.61 40.43 0.65
N GLN A 250 27.27 39.35 1.08
CA GLN A 250 26.73 38.36 2.03
C GLN A 250 27.15 38.59 3.50
N GLY A 251 28.11 39.49 3.75
CA GLY A 251 28.62 39.81 5.08
C GLY A 251 27.57 40.25 6.13
N PRO A 252 26.53 41.03 5.77
CA PRO A 252 25.47 41.42 6.72
C PRO A 252 24.68 40.24 7.28
N ILE A 253 24.44 39.18 6.48
CA ILE A 253 23.70 37.98 6.89
C ILE A 253 24.48 37.22 7.95
N LEU A 254 25.77 36.98 7.69
CA LEU A 254 26.67 36.26 8.60
C LEU A 254 26.93 37.03 9.89
N ARG A 255 27.09 38.36 9.79
CA ARG A 255 27.25 39.23 10.96
C ARG A 255 26.00 39.21 11.83
N ARG A 256 24.82 39.29 11.22
CA ARG A 256 23.54 39.18 11.94
C ARG A 256 23.42 37.83 12.66
N ALA A 257 23.80 36.72 12.03
CA ALA A 257 23.78 35.41 12.67
C ALA A 257 24.72 35.35 13.90
N LEU A 258 25.97 35.83 13.76
CA LEU A 258 26.92 35.90 14.88
C LEU A 258 26.41 36.77 16.03
N ASP A 259 25.78 37.92 15.72
CA ASP A 259 25.22 38.82 16.73
C ASP A 259 24.01 38.18 17.43
N SER A 260 23.09 37.55 16.68
CA SER A 260 21.90 36.89 17.22
C SER A 260 22.20 35.68 18.11
N PHE A 261 23.32 34.99 17.87
CA PHE A 261 23.78 33.90 18.73
C PHE A 261 24.72 34.39 19.86
N GLY A 262 25.18 35.64 19.76
CA GLY A 262 26.28 36.17 20.56
C GLY A 262 27.52 35.28 20.46
N ALA A 263 27.87 34.90 19.22
CA ALA A 263 28.95 34.01 18.86
C ALA A 263 30.14 34.78 18.25
N GLU A 264 31.33 34.22 18.46
CA GLU A 264 32.56 34.61 17.77
C GLU A 264 32.83 33.71 16.56
N VAL A 265 32.44 32.43 16.65
CA VAL A 265 32.65 31.43 15.60
C VAL A 265 31.36 30.62 15.39
N ILE A 266 31.00 30.36 14.15
CA ILE A 266 29.97 29.39 13.76
C ILE A 266 30.62 28.36 12.85
N VAL A 267 30.45 27.08 13.17
CA VAL A 267 30.98 25.96 12.41
C VAL A 267 29.80 25.12 11.89
N PRO A 268 29.62 25.02 10.56
CA PRO A 268 28.57 24.18 9.99
C PRO A 268 28.83 22.69 10.24
N LEU A 269 27.76 21.91 10.36
CA LEU A 269 27.78 20.45 10.53
C LEU A 269 27.22 19.80 9.26
N TYR A 270 27.99 18.91 8.65
CA TYR A 270 27.61 18.23 7.39
C TYR A 270 27.55 16.72 7.56
N ALA A 271 26.55 16.12 6.93
CA ALA A 271 26.48 14.69 6.71
C ALA A 271 26.08 14.42 5.26
N ARG A 272 26.78 13.49 4.59
CA ARG A 272 26.53 13.10 3.18
C ARG A 272 26.41 14.30 2.22
N GLY A 273 27.22 15.34 2.44
CA GLY A 273 27.22 16.56 1.62
C GLY A 273 26.02 17.50 1.85
N GLN A 274 25.20 17.27 2.88
CA GLN A 274 24.10 18.16 3.27
C GLN A 274 24.34 18.75 4.66
N ILE A 275 23.90 20.00 4.87
CA ILE A 275 23.95 20.61 6.19
C ILE A 275 22.89 19.97 7.09
N ILE A 276 23.32 19.43 8.23
CA ILE A 276 22.42 18.88 9.25
C ILE A 276 22.23 19.83 10.43
N GLY A 277 23.10 20.85 10.54
CA GLY A 277 23.08 21.83 11.62
C GLY A 277 24.32 22.71 11.63
N TRP A 278 24.53 23.44 12.72
CA TRP A 278 25.75 24.18 12.99
C TRP A 278 25.99 24.30 14.49
N LEU A 279 27.26 24.38 14.87
CA LEU A 279 27.70 24.77 16.20
C LEU A 279 28.04 26.26 16.19
N PHE A 280 27.72 26.96 17.27
CA PHE A 280 28.26 28.30 17.50
C PHE A 280 29.01 28.34 18.82
N PHE A 281 30.05 29.16 18.86
CA PHE A 281 30.97 29.32 19.97
C PHE A 281 31.04 30.80 20.34
N GLY A 282 30.83 31.11 21.61
CA GLY A 282 31.04 32.45 22.16
C GLY A 282 32.51 32.70 22.51
N HIS A 283 32.74 33.75 23.29
CA HIS A 283 34.08 34.17 23.70
C HIS A 283 34.82 33.07 24.47
N ARG A 284 36.13 32.95 24.20
CA ARG A 284 37.04 32.12 25.00
C ARG A 284 37.10 32.63 26.44
N ILE A 285 37.21 31.69 27.38
CA ILE A 285 37.37 31.99 28.80
C ILE A 285 38.65 32.80 29.06
N THR A 286 39.68 32.62 28.22
CA THR A 286 40.95 33.36 28.28
C THR A 286 40.83 34.81 27.81
N GLY A 287 39.74 35.19 27.15
CA GLY A 287 39.53 36.54 26.58
C GLY A 287 40.31 36.85 25.30
N LEU A 288 41.11 35.91 24.79
CA LEU A 288 41.83 36.03 23.53
C LEU A 288 40.95 35.56 22.35
N PRO A 289 41.11 36.12 21.14
CA PRO A 289 40.41 35.62 19.95
C PRO A 289 40.88 34.19 19.58
N PHE A 290 40.06 33.47 18.83
CA PHE A 290 40.44 32.18 18.24
C PHE A 290 41.56 32.36 17.22
N ASN A 291 42.66 31.62 17.38
CA ASN A 291 43.74 31.57 16.39
C ASN A 291 43.43 30.51 15.31
N TYR A 292 44.25 30.43 14.26
CA TYR A 292 44.05 29.48 13.16
C TYR A 292 44.06 28.00 13.63
N GLY A 293 44.93 27.63 14.57
CA GLY A 293 44.98 26.28 15.12
C GLY A 293 43.76 25.92 15.99
N ASP A 294 43.20 26.90 16.70
CA ASP A 294 41.95 26.71 17.43
C ASP A 294 40.79 26.48 16.44
N LEU A 295 40.72 27.26 15.34
CA LEU A 295 39.70 27.12 14.31
C LEU A 295 39.76 25.77 13.58
N GLU A 296 40.96 25.31 13.24
CA GLU A 296 41.20 23.98 12.66
C GLU A 296 40.73 22.87 13.61
N GLY A 297 41.08 22.98 14.88
CA GLY A 297 40.59 22.05 15.90
C GLY A 297 39.07 22.08 16.04
N LEU A 298 38.41 23.26 16.00
CA LEU A 298 36.95 23.36 16.02
C LEU A 298 36.30 22.70 14.80
N MET A 299 36.93 22.73 13.62
CA MET A 299 36.44 22.00 12.44
C MET A 299 36.51 20.48 12.65
N ILE A 300 37.63 19.97 13.17
CA ILE A 300 37.78 18.55 13.50
C ILE A 300 36.73 18.13 14.55
N LEU A 301 36.46 18.97 15.54
CA LEU A 301 35.39 18.72 16.50
C LEU A 301 34.01 18.69 15.84
N ALA A 302 33.74 19.64 14.95
CA ALA A 302 32.49 19.71 14.22
C ALA A 302 32.27 18.48 13.32
N GLU A 303 33.32 17.92 12.72
CA GLU A 303 33.22 16.68 11.95
C GLU A 303 32.76 15.50 12.83
N HIS A 304 33.41 15.29 13.98
CA HIS A 304 33.00 14.26 14.92
C HIS A 304 31.56 14.46 15.44
N VAL A 305 31.20 15.71 15.76
CA VAL A 305 29.83 16.06 16.19
C VAL A 305 28.83 15.81 15.05
N SER A 306 29.22 16.06 13.81
CA SER A 306 28.37 15.80 12.64
C SER A 306 28.03 14.32 12.51
N THR A 307 29.02 13.43 12.66
CA THR A 307 28.79 11.97 12.63
C THR A 307 27.88 11.50 13.76
N VAL A 308 28.08 12.01 14.98
CA VAL A 308 27.24 11.63 16.13
C VAL A 308 25.81 12.14 15.96
N LEU A 309 25.65 13.37 15.48
CA LEU A 309 24.35 13.96 15.20
C LEU A 309 23.61 13.21 14.08
N GLU A 310 24.31 12.85 12.99
CA GLU A 310 23.73 12.05 11.91
C GLU A 310 23.19 10.71 12.43
N ASN A 311 23.99 9.97 13.20
CA ASN A 311 23.57 8.68 13.76
C ASN A 311 22.37 8.83 14.71
N ALA A 312 22.33 9.90 15.52
CA ALA A 312 21.22 10.18 16.41
C ALA A 312 19.93 10.50 15.63
N LEU A 313 20.02 11.31 14.58
CA LEU A 313 18.87 11.65 13.72
C LEU A 313 18.36 10.43 12.95
N LEU A 314 19.26 9.57 12.44
CA LEU A 314 18.88 8.33 11.76
C LEU A 314 18.19 7.35 12.71
N TYR A 315 18.71 7.17 13.92
CA TYR A 315 18.10 6.31 14.94
C TYR A 315 16.70 6.78 15.32
N GLU A 316 16.53 8.09 15.46
CA GLU A 316 15.26 8.75 15.74
C GLU A 316 14.22 8.53 14.63
N GLU A 317 14.63 8.65 13.36
CA GLU A 317 13.78 8.37 12.20
C GLU A 317 13.34 6.89 12.14
N VAL A 318 14.28 5.96 12.32
CA VAL A 318 13.96 4.52 12.35
C VAL A 318 13.00 4.18 13.49
N THR A 319 13.21 4.78 14.67
CA THR A 319 12.34 4.57 15.84
C THR A 319 10.93 5.11 15.58
N LEU A 320 10.81 6.27 14.92
CA LEU A 320 9.53 6.84 14.52
C LEU A 320 8.81 5.94 13.51
N GLN A 321 9.50 5.51 12.45
CA GLN A 321 8.93 4.61 11.44
C GLN A 321 8.43 3.31 12.06
N LYS A 322 9.22 2.74 12.98
CA LYS A 322 8.81 1.56 13.75
C LYS A 322 7.54 1.84 14.57
N THR A 323 7.53 2.92 15.35
CA THR A 323 6.38 3.27 16.20
C THR A 323 5.12 3.55 15.39
N LEU A 324 5.26 4.21 14.24
CA LEU A 324 4.17 4.47 13.31
C LEU A 324 3.63 3.16 12.73
N ALA A 325 4.49 2.28 12.21
CA ALA A 325 4.10 0.99 11.68
C ALA A 325 3.37 0.13 12.72
N GLU A 326 3.89 0.07 13.95
CA GLU A 326 3.24 -0.65 15.06
C GLU A 326 1.87 -0.06 15.40
N THR A 327 1.74 1.27 15.40
CA THR A 327 0.47 1.95 15.70
C THR A 327 -0.56 1.70 14.59
N LEU A 328 -0.14 1.77 13.32
CA LEU A 328 -0.98 1.44 12.18
C LEU A 328 -1.49 0.00 12.27
N LEU A 329 -0.61 -0.97 12.50
CA LEU A 329 -0.98 -2.39 12.65
C LEU A 329 -1.93 -2.65 13.83
N LYS A 330 -1.85 -1.85 14.90
CA LYS A 330 -2.78 -1.93 16.04
C LYS A 330 -4.15 -1.29 15.75
N SER A 331 -4.21 -0.33 14.83
CA SER A 331 -5.42 0.43 14.48
C SER A 331 -6.26 -0.16 13.35
N ILE A 332 -5.69 -1.08 12.55
CA ILE A 332 -6.39 -1.75 11.45
C ILE A 332 -7.54 -2.59 12.00
N PRO A 333 -8.80 -2.43 11.53
CA PRO A 333 -9.95 -3.11 12.13
C PRO A 333 -9.93 -4.65 12.10
N PRO A 334 -9.45 -5.32 11.03
CA PRO A 334 -9.23 -6.77 11.04
C PRO A 334 -8.29 -7.24 12.16
N GLY A 335 -8.58 -8.41 12.73
CA GLY A 335 -7.66 -9.10 13.63
C GLY A 335 -6.45 -9.62 12.87
N ILE A 336 -5.24 -9.41 13.38
CA ILE A 336 -4.00 -9.85 12.76
C ILE A 336 -3.28 -10.77 13.74
N VAL A 337 -2.96 -11.98 13.29
CA VAL A 337 -2.19 -12.97 14.03
C VAL A 337 -1.04 -13.43 13.15
N ALA A 338 0.21 -13.34 13.63
CA ALA A 338 1.37 -13.82 12.89
C ALA A 338 2.18 -14.81 13.72
N ILE A 339 2.71 -15.82 13.03
CA ILE A 339 3.56 -16.88 13.58
C ILE A 339 4.94 -16.86 12.91
N ASP A 340 5.95 -17.31 13.63
CA ASP A 340 7.28 -17.61 13.08
C ASP A 340 7.33 -18.99 12.39
N GLU A 341 8.52 -19.39 11.93
CA GLU A 341 8.77 -20.69 11.28
C GLU A 341 8.44 -21.88 12.19
N GLU A 342 8.62 -21.73 13.50
CA GLU A 342 8.33 -22.76 14.51
C GLU A 342 6.84 -22.85 14.89
N GLY A 343 6.01 -21.93 14.37
CA GLY A 343 4.57 -21.88 14.68
C GLY A 343 4.24 -21.18 16.00
N ILE A 344 5.16 -20.37 16.52
CA ILE A 344 4.97 -19.57 17.73
C ILE A 344 4.39 -18.21 17.33
N THR A 345 3.35 -17.78 18.04
CA THR A 345 2.70 -16.49 17.80
C THR A 345 3.62 -15.33 18.20
N ARG A 346 4.08 -14.56 17.22
CA ARG A 346 4.92 -13.35 17.40
C ARG A 346 4.12 -12.07 17.33
N TRP A 347 2.97 -12.10 16.69
CA TRP A 347 2.10 -10.95 16.58
C TRP A 347 0.66 -11.32 16.91
N PHE A 348 0.03 -10.48 17.72
CA PHE A 348 -1.38 -10.59 18.05
C PHE A 348 -1.94 -9.17 18.20
N SER A 349 -2.79 -8.74 17.27
CA SER A 349 -3.30 -7.37 17.27
C SER A 349 -4.42 -7.18 18.31
N PRO A 350 -4.63 -5.95 18.85
CA PRO A 350 -5.73 -5.69 19.77
C PRO A 350 -7.13 -6.04 19.21
N PRO A 351 -7.44 -5.81 17.92
CA PRO A 351 -8.69 -6.31 17.34
C PRO A 351 -8.83 -7.84 17.38
N ALA A 352 -7.72 -8.60 17.26
CA ALA A 352 -7.74 -10.05 17.40
C ALA A 352 -8.15 -10.47 18.82
N GLU A 353 -7.80 -9.71 19.86
CA GLU A 353 -8.26 -9.96 21.24
C GLU A 353 -9.78 -9.91 21.34
N SER A 354 -10.39 -8.86 20.77
CA SER A 354 -11.85 -8.67 20.79
C SER A 354 -12.59 -9.71 19.94
N ILE A 355 -12.04 -10.07 18.78
CA ILE A 355 -12.67 -11.01 17.84
C ILE A 355 -12.59 -12.46 18.36
N LEU A 356 -11.44 -12.85 18.91
CA LEU A 356 -11.18 -14.22 19.37
C LEU A 356 -11.48 -14.44 20.87
N GLY A 357 -11.70 -13.36 21.63
CA GLY A 357 -11.99 -13.43 23.07
C GLY A 357 -10.79 -13.85 23.93
N LEU A 358 -9.57 -13.60 23.46
CA LEU A 358 -8.31 -13.98 24.11
C LEU A 358 -7.48 -12.75 24.43
N LYS A 359 -6.74 -12.77 25.55
CA LYS A 359 -5.79 -11.70 25.88
C LYS A 359 -4.48 -11.91 25.14
N THR A 360 -3.81 -10.82 24.75
CA THR A 360 -2.48 -10.84 24.11
C THR A 360 -1.47 -11.58 24.98
N SER A 361 -1.55 -11.49 26.31
CA SER A 361 -0.67 -12.21 27.24
C SER A 361 -0.75 -13.73 27.11
N ASP A 362 -1.89 -14.24 26.68
CA ASP A 362 -2.18 -15.68 26.62
C ASP A 362 -1.87 -16.25 25.23
N ALA A 363 -1.80 -15.37 24.22
CA ALA A 363 -1.49 -15.70 22.83
C ALA A 363 -0.02 -15.46 22.46
N LEU A 364 0.60 -14.38 22.94
CA LEU A 364 1.94 -13.97 22.52
C LEU A 364 3.03 -14.91 23.06
N ASN A 365 4.01 -15.25 22.21
CA ASN A 365 5.10 -16.18 22.51
C ASN A 365 4.61 -17.59 22.94
N ARG A 366 3.40 -17.97 22.53
CA ARG A 366 2.85 -19.31 22.72
C ARG A 366 2.68 -20.00 21.36
N PRO A 367 2.61 -21.34 21.33
CA PRO A 367 2.22 -22.06 20.12
C PRO A 367 0.84 -21.62 19.63
N ILE A 368 0.65 -21.54 18.32
CA ILE A 368 -0.61 -21.08 17.70
C ILE A 368 -1.84 -21.90 18.12
N GLU A 369 -1.66 -23.13 18.60
CA GLU A 369 -2.71 -23.98 19.17
C GLU A 369 -3.41 -23.34 20.36
N ALA A 370 -2.72 -22.48 21.13
CA ALA A 370 -3.30 -21.75 22.25
C ALA A 370 -4.31 -20.68 21.80
N VAL A 371 -4.18 -20.18 20.57
CA VAL A 371 -5.08 -19.18 19.98
C VAL A 371 -6.33 -19.84 19.40
N GLY A 372 -6.17 -21.00 18.78
CA GLY A 372 -7.30 -21.79 18.30
C GLY A 372 -6.92 -22.84 17.28
N ARG A 373 -7.53 -24.03 17.39
CA ARG A 373 -7.22 -25.19 16.55
C ARG A 373 -7.41 -24.94 15.05
N ARG A 374 -8.48 -24.23 14.65
CA ARG A 374 -8.75 -23.93 13.22
C ARG A 374 -7.73 -22.95 12.63
N LEU A 375 -7.38 -21.91 13.39
CA LEU A 375 -6.34 -20.95 13.00
C LEU A 375 -4.97 -21.62 12.91
N ALA A 376 -4.64 -22.48 13.88
CA ALA A 376 -3.40 -23.26 13.89
C ALA A 376 -3.24 -24.12 12.64
N ILE A 377 -4.29 -24.87 12.26
CA ILE A 377 -4.28 -25.69 11.04
C ILE A 377 -4.06 -24.81 9.81
N MET A 378 -4.83 -23.73 9.66
CA MET A 378 -4.73 -22.85 8.49
C MET A 378 -3.36 -22.19 8.34
N LEU A 379 -2.78 -21.69 9.45
CA LEU A 379 -1.47 -21.05 9.44
C LEU A 379 -0.32 -22.05 9.19
N ARG A 380 -0.39 -23.26 9.78
CA ARG A 380 0.58 -24.34 9.50
C ARG A 380 0.49 -24.81 8.05
N GLU A 381 -0.71 -25.02 7.52
CA GLU A 381 -0.91 -25.35 6.09
C GLU A 381 -0.32 -24.24 5.19
N THR A 382 -0.44 -22.97 5.59
CA THR A 382 0.11 -21.84 4.83
C THR A 382 1.65 -21.78 4.86
N LEU A 383 2.27 -22.21 5.97
CA LEU A 383 3.73 -22.32 6.07
C LEU A 383 4.28 -23.42 5.15
N GLU A 384 3.60 -24.56 5.08
CA GLU A 384 4.00 -25.72 4.27
C GLU A 384 3.64 -25.54 2.78
N ALA A 385 2.59 -24.78 2.47
CA ALA A 385 2.13 -24.54 1.11
C ALA A 385 3.10 -23.65 0.30
N LYS A 386 3.25 -23.98 -0.99
CA LYS A 386 3.98 -23.15 -1.98
C LYS A 386 3.16 -21.96 -2.50
N SER A 387 1.86 -21.90 -2.21
CA SER A 387 0.92 -20.88 -2.68
C SER A 387 -0.02 -20.42 -1.57
N ASN A 388 -0.55 -19.20 -1.69
CA ASN A 388 -1.52 -18.67 -0.73
C ASN A 388 -2.81 -19.49 -0.75
N LEU A 389 -3.38 -19.74 0.44
CA LEU A 389 -4.65 -20.43 0.58
C LEU A 389 -5.83 -19.46 0.33
N PRO A 390 -6.94 -19.93 -0.25
CA PRO A 390 -8.15 -19.11 -0.36
C PRO A 390 -8.71 -18.78 1.04
N PRO A 391 -9.46 -17.67 1.17
CA PRO A 391 -10.08 -17.30 2.43
C PRO A 391 -11.06 -18.40 2.88
N ARG A 392 -11.04 -18.72 4.18
CA ARG A 392 -11.93 -19.70 4.79
C ARG A 392 -12.85 -19.01 5.78
N GLN A 393 -14.13 -19.38 5.75
CA GLN A 393 -15.14 -18.87 6.65
C GLN A 393 -15.56 -19.92 7.66
N TRP A 394 -15.70 -19.53 8.93
CA TRP A 394 -16.28 -20.38 9.95
C TRP A 394 -16.89 -19.58 11.10
N ILE A 395 -17.81 -20.22 11.83
CA ILE A 395 -18.30 -19.69 13.10
C ILE A 395 -17.34 -20.12 14.21
N ASP A 396 -16.78 -19.15 14.90
CA ASP A 396 -15.87 -19.39 16.02
C ASP A 396 -16.60 -20.07 17.18
N PRO A 397 -16.11 -21.20 17.71
CA PRO A 397 -16.81 -21.93 18.77
C PRO A 397 -16.83 -21.17 20.10
N ASN A 398 -15.87 -20.28 20.37
CA ASN A 398 -15.75 -19.58 21.64
C ASN A 398 -16.60 -18.30 21.64
N THR A 399 -16.50 -17.50 20.58
CA THR A 399 -17.19 -16.20 20.50
C THR A 399 -18.51 -16.25 19.74
N ARG A 400 -18.81 -17.36 19.04
CA ARG A 400 -19.97 -17.53 18.14
C ARG A 400 -20.06 -16.46 17.03
N ARG A 401 -18.94 -15.83 16.72
CA ARG A 401 -18.83 -14.84 15.64
C ARG A 401 -18.59 -15.53 14.31
N SER A 402 -19.11 -14.96 13.23
CA SER A 402 -18.80 -15.42 11.87
C SER A 402 -17.50 -14.77 11.43
N LEU A 403 -16.48 -15.58 11.18
CA LEU A 403 -15.13 -15.13 10.84
C LEU A 403 -14.79 -15.51 9.40
N SER A 404 -14.19 -14.58 8.67
CA SER A 404 -13.49 -14.85 7.42
C SER A 404 -12.00 -14.64 7.63
N VAL A 405 -11.22 -15.70 7.43
CA VAL A 405 -9.77 -15.66 7.66
C VAL A 405 -9.03 -15.88 6.36
N GLU A 406 -8.09 -14.99 6.10
CA GLU A 406 -7.12 -15.09 5.00
C GLU A 406 -5.73 -15.28 5.58
N ALA A 407 -4.99 -16.25 5.07
CA ALA A 407 -3.64 -16.55 5.54
C ALA A 407 -2.64 -16.40 4.39
N ARG A 408 -1.52 -15.73 4.68
CA ARG A 408 -0.43 -15.49 3.72
C ARG A 408 0.90 -15.81 4.36
N ARG A 409 1.82 -16.31 3.54
CA ARG A 409 3.20 -16.56 3.97
C ARG A 409 3.99 -15.25 4.03
N LEU A 410 4.77 -15.08 5.09
CA LEU A 410 5.71 -13.98 5.23
C LEU A 410 7.07 -14.41 4.68
N LEU A 411 7.61 -13.64 3.74
CA LEU A 411 8.90 -13.91 3.08
C LEU A 411 9.79 -12.68 3.19
N ASP A 412 11.08 -12.88 3.47
CA ASP A 412 12.14 -11.88 3.31
C ASP A 412 13.15 -12.37 2.28
N GLN A 413 13.24 -11.67 1.13
CA GLN A 413 14.17 -12.00 0.03
C GLN A 413 14.19 -13.51 -0.33
N GLN A 414 13.01 -14.14 -0.35
CA GLN A 414 12.75 -15.59 -0.57
C GLN A 414 12.98 -16.54 0.62
N THR A 415 13.48 -16.07 1.75
CA THR A 415 13.50 -16.83 3.01
C THR A 415 12.16 -16.72 3.74
N PRO A 416 11.57 -17.83 4.21
CA PRO A 416 10.26 -17.81 4.84
C PRO A 416 10.34 -17.38 6.29
N LEU A 417 9.93 -16.17 6.62
CA LEU A 417 9.94 -15.68 8.01
C LEU A 417 8.81 -16.25 8.88
N GLY A 418 7.74 -16.77 8.26
CA GLY A 418 6.56 -17.24 8.97
C GLY A 418 5.27 -17.13 8.17
N ALA A 419 4.14 -17.00 8.86
CA ALA A 419 2.83 -16.81 8.25
C ALA A 419 1.97 -15.80 9.03
N VAL A 420 1.10 -15.09 8.32
CA VAL A 420 0.17 -14.12 8.89
C VAL A 420 -1.26 -14.48 8.51
N ALA A 421 -2.17 -14.41 9.47
CA ALA A 421 -3.61 -14.54 9.30
C ALA A 421 -4.27 -13.19 9.57
N VAL A 422 -5.14 -12.79 8.65
CA VAL A 422 -6.02 -11.63 8.76
C VAL A 422 -7.45 -12.14 8.97
N ILE A 423 -8.09 -11.67 10.03
CA ILE A 423 -9.37 -12.16 10.54
C ILE A 423 -10.40 -11.03 10.42
N HIS A 424 -11.39 -11.24 9.57
CA HIS A 424 -12.53 -10.34 9.40
C HIS A 424 -13.74 -10.87 10.19
N ASP A 425 -14.36 -9.99 10.98
CA ASP A 425 -15.61 -10.28 11.70
C ASP A 425 -16.80 -9.93 10.80
N LEU A 426 -17.48 -10.95 10.27
CA LEU A 426 -18.64 -10.82 9.38
C LEU A 426 -19.96 -10.82 10.14
N THR A 427 -19.93 -10.89 11.48
CA THR A 427 -21.15 -11.06 12.30
C THR A 427 -22.15 -9.92 12.10
N ALA A 428 -21.67 -8.68 11.99
CA ALA A 428 -22.53 -7.52 11.78
C ALA A 428 -23.21 -7.53 10.40
N GLU A 429 -22.46 -7.93 9.37
CA GLU A 429 -22.93 -8.01 7.99
C GLU A 429 -23.95 -9.14 7.81
N GLU A 430 -23.68 -10.32 8.36
CA GLU A 430 -24.63 -11.43 8.36
C GLU A 430 -25.92 -11.09 9.11
N ASN A 431 -25.83 -10.47 10.29
CA ASN A 431 -27.00 -10.05 11.05
C ASN A 431 -27.81 -8.99 10.30
N LEU A 432 -27.15 -8.06 9.62
CA LEU A 432 -27.83 -7.05 8.81
C LEU A 432 -28.55 -7.70 7.62
N ARG A 433 -27.88 -8.62 6.92
CA ARG A 433 -28.46 -9.38 5.82
C ARG A 433 -29.67 -10.20 6.28
N GLN A 434 -29.57 -10.90 7.41
CA GLN A 434 -30.69 -11.65 7.97
C GLN A 434 -31.87 -10.73 8.34
N LYS A 435 -31.59 -9.54 8.90
CA LYS A 435 -32.64 -8.55 9.20
C LYS A 435 -33.31 -8.02 7.93
N GLN A 436 -32.53 -7.73 6.89
CA GLN A 436 -33.07 -7.34 5.59
C GLN A 436 -33.93 -8.44 4.99
N ASP A 437 -33.47 -9.69 4.99
CA ASP A 437 -34.25 -10.84 4.54
C ASP A 437 -35.57 -10.97 5.31
N LEU A 438 -35.58 -10.69 6.63
CA LEU A 438 -36.80 -10.69 7.44
C LEU A 438 -37.74 -9.54 7.11
N VAL A 439 -37.22 -8.33 6.84
CA VAL A 439 -38.02 -7.16 6.44
C VAL A 439 -38.65 -7.39 5.07
N ASP A 440 -37.89 -7.89 4.10
CA ASP A 440 -38.37 -8.23 2.76
C ASP A 440 -39.46 -9.31 2.83
N ARG A 441 -39.28 -10.31 3.70
CA ARG A 441 -40.31 -11.31 4.00
C ARG A 441 -41.56 -10.66 4.61
N ALA A 442 -41.41 -9.76 5.58
CA ALA A 442 -42.53 -9.12 6.26
C ALA A 442 -43.35 -8.21 5.33
N ALA A 443 -42.69 -7.44 4.45
CA ALA A 443 -43.35 -6.63 3.44
C ALA A 443 -44.19 -7.51 2.50
N PHE A 444 -43.60 -8.61 2.00
CA PHE A 444 -44.32 -9.58 1.18
C PHE A 444 -45.55 -10.18 1.90
N TRP A 445 -45.43 -10.54 3.18
CA TRP A 445 -46.56 -11.06 3.98
C TRP A 445 -47.69 -10.05 4.18
N THR A 446 -47.34 -8.77 4.30
CA THR A 446 -48.30 -7.68 4.48
C THR A 446 -49.15 -7.51 3.21
N ASP A 447 -48.51 -7.51 2.04
CA ASP A 447 -49.20 -7.43 0.74
C ASP A 447 -50.06 -8.67 0.45
N LEU A 448 -49.56 -9.85 0.84
CA LEU A 448 -50.29 -11.11 0.76
C LEU A 448 -51.56 -11.09 1.62
N ALA A 449 -51.47 -10.67 2.89
CA ALA A 449 -52.58 -10.65 3.83
C ALA A 449 -53.72 -9.69 3.41
N ALA A 450 -53.36 -8.50 2.89
CA ALA A 450 -54.33 -7.53 2.39
C ALA A 450 -55.12 -8.09 1.19
N SER A 451 -54.41 -8.71 0.23
CA SER A 451 -55.01 -9.30 -0.96
C SER A 451 -55.87 -10.53 -0.64
N MET A 452 -55.41 -11.38 0.29
CA MET A 452 -56.16 -12.53 0.80
C MET A 452 -57.50 -12.16 1.44
N SER A 453 -57.53 -11.07 2.20
CA SER A 453 -58.75 -10.61 2.87
C SER A 453 -59.86 -10.31 1.86
N HIS A 454 -59.51 -9.80 0.68
CA HIS A 454 -60.45 -9.56 -0.41
C HIS A 454 -60.87 -10.86 -1.11
N GLU A 455 -59.92 -11.75 -1.41
CA GLU A 455 -60.17 -13.04 -2.07
C GLU A 455 -61.03 -14.01 -1.24
N ILE A 456 -60.89 -14.01 0.09
CA ILE A 456 -61.72 -14.81 1.02
C ILE A 456 -63.11 -14.19 1.19
N ARG A 457 -63.21 -12.86 1.20
CA ARG A 457 -64.50 -12.16 1.37
C ARG A 457 -65.44 -12.41 0.18
N ASN A 458 -64.91 -12.56 -1.03
CA ASN A 458 -65.70 -12.81 -2.25
C ASN A 458 -66.56 -14.10 -2.21
N PRO A 459 -65.99 -15.32 -2.04
CA PRO A 459 -66.77 -16.56 -1.93
C PRO A 459 -67.72 -16.51 -0.73
N LEU A 460 -67.30 -15.92 0.40
CA LEU A 460 -68.16 -15.76 1.58
C LEU A 460 -69.40 -14.89 1.30
N VAL A 461 -69.24 -13.79 0.55
CA VAL A 461 -70.37 -12.93 0.16
C VAL A 461 -71.31 -13.69 -0.79
N ALA A 462 -70.77 -14.43 -1.75
CA ALA A 462 -71.57 -15.26 -2.66
C ALA A 462 -72.38 -16.32 -1.90
N ILE A 463 -71.72 -17.11 -1.04
CA ILE A 463 -72.37 -18.13 -0.19
C ILE A 463 -73.45 -17.47 0.67
N LYS A 464 -73.15 -16.34 1.32
CA LYS A 464 -74.11 -15.61 2.16
C LYS A 464 -75.32 -15.14 1.35
N THR A 465 -75.12 -14.61 0.15
CA THR A 465 -76.19 -14.08 -0.71
C THR A 465 -77.12 -15.21 -1.15
N PHE A 466 -76.56 -16.32 -1.63
CA PHE A 466 -77.33 -17.50 -2.01
C PHE A 466 -78.09 -18.10 -0.82
N ALA A 467 -77.48 -18.13 0.37
CA ALA A 467 -78.13 -18.61 1.59
C ALA A 467 -79.28 -17.69 2.04
N GLN A 468 -79.14 -16.37 1.87
CA GLN A 468 -80.19 -15.40 2.19
C GLN A 468 -81.36 -15.44 1.21
N LEU A 469 -81.12 -15.76 -0.07
CA LEU A 469 -82.16 -15.88 -1.10
C LEU A 469 -82.89 -17.24 -1.06
N LEU A 470 -82.33 -18.23 -0.36
CA LEU A 470 -82.89 -19.58 -0.30
C LEU A 470 -84.31 -19.64 0.30
N PRO A 471 -84.67 -18.91 1.38
CA PRO A 471 -86.04 -18.89 1.90
C PRO A 471 -87.05 -18.26 0.93
N GLU A 472 -86.64 -17.24 0.18
CA GLU A 472 -87.52 -16.52 -0.76
C GLU A 472 -87.73 -17.27 -2.07
N ARG A 473 -86.73 -18.06 -2.51
CA ARG A 473 -86.76 -18.82 -3.77
C ARG A 473 -86.73 -20.33 -3.55
N PHE A 474 -87.23 -20.80 -2.40
CA PHE A 474 -87.16 -22.22 -2.03
C PHE A 474 -87.89 -23.13 -3.02
N ASP A 475 -89.06 -22.70 -3.49
CA ASP A 475 -89.88 -23.52 -4.39
C ASP A 475 -89.34 -23.56 -5.83
N ASP A 476 -88.39 -22.68 -6.19
CA ASP A 476 -87.73 -22.65 -7.48
C ASP A 476 -86.71 -23.81 -7.61
N PRO A 477 -86.99 -24.84 -8.44
CA PRO A 477 -86.10 -25.99 -8.60
C PRO A 477 -84.76 -25.63 -9.24
N GLU A 478 -84.74 -24.62 -10.12
CA GLU A 478 -83.55 -24.17 -10.82
C GLU A 478 -82.63 -23.39 -9.87
N PHE A 479 -83.22 -22.54 -9.03
CA PHE A 479 -82.50 -21.86 -7.95
C PHE A 479 -81.87 -22.85 -6.97
N ARG A 480 -82.61 -23.87 -6.50
CA ARG A 480 -82.07 -24.89 -5.57
C ARG A 480 -80.91 -25.68 -6.17
N LYS A 481 -80.98 -26.01 -7.46
CA LYS A 481 -79.89 -26.68 -8.17
C LYS A 481 -78.65 -25.79 -8.26
N ASN A 482 -78.84 -24.52 -8.62
CA ASN A 482 -77.77 -23.53 -8.70
C ASN A 482 -77.18 -23.22 -7.33
N PHE A 483 -78.01 -23.13 -6.28
CA PHE A 483 -77.59 -22.97 -4.88
C PHE A 483 -76.63 -24.07 -4.47
N ASN A 484 -77.02 -25.34 -4.64
CA ASN A 484 -76.16 -26.47 -4.28
C ASN A 484 -74.86 -26.49 -5.10
N GLN A 485 -74.91 -26.17 -6.39
CA GLN A 485 -73.71 -26.16 -7.23
C GLN A 485 -72.75 -25.01 -6.88
N ILE A 486 -73.27 -23.78 -6.74
CA ILE A 486 -72.46 -22.58 -6.53
C ILE A 486 -71.90 -22.57 -5.11
N VAL A 487 -72.71 -22.88 -4.09
CA VAL A 487 -72.24 -22.88 -2.70
C VAL A 487 -71.14 -23.92 -2.49
N VAL A 488 -71.29 -25.13 -3.01
CA VAL A 488 -70.25 -26.17 -2.92
C VAL A 488 -68.98 -25.75 -3.67
N GLN A 489 -69.11 -25.17 -4.87
CA GLN A 489 -67.95 -24.67 -5.61
C GLN A 489 -67.19 -23.56 -4.87
N GLU A 490 -67.90 -22.62 -4.23
CA GLU A 490 -67.25 -21.54 -3.47
C GLU A 490 -66.62 -22.04 -2.15
N ILE A 491 -67.19 -23.08 -1.53
CA ILE A 491 -66.56 -23.77 -0.38
C ILE A 491 -65.28 -24.50 -0.81
N ASP A 492 -65.32 -25.26 -1.89
CA ASP A 492 -64.14 -25.94 -2.45
C ASP A 492 -63.05 -24.93 -2.85
N ARG A 493 -63.45 -23.74 -3.30
CA ARG A 493 -62.54 -22.64 -3.60
C ARG A 493 -61.88 -22.09 -2.34
N LEU A 494 -62.65 -21.85 -1.27
CA LEU A 494 -62.12 -21.44 0.04
C LEU A 494 -61.11 -22.45 0.58
N ASP A 495 -61.41 -23.75 0.48
CA ASP A 495 -60.54 -24.81 1.02
C ASP A 495 -59.21 -24.90 0.25
N LYS A 496 -59.24 -24.68 -1.07
CA LYS A 496 -58.03 -24.54 -1.89
C LYS A 496 -57.20 -23.32 -1.51
N ILE A 497 -57.84 -22.18 -1.26
CA ILE A 497 -57.15 -20.95 -0.81
C ILE A 497 -56.45 -21.22 0.53
N ILE A 498 -57.15 -21.81 1.51
CA ILE A 498 -56.60 -22.15 2.83
C ILE A 498 -55.43 -23.14 2.72
N THR A 499 -55.57 -24.17 1.90
CA THR A 499 -54.53 -25.17 1.69
C THR A 499 -53.25 -24.55 1.10
N GLN A 500 -53.41 -23.64 0.12
CA GLN A 500 -52.28 -22.93 -0.47
C GLN A 500 -51.61 -21.98 0.52
N ILE A 501 -52.38 -21.26 1.35
CA ILE A 501 -51.83 -20.42 2.42
C ILE A 501 -51.00 -21.26 3.40
N ASN A 502 -51.53 -22.41 3.81
CA ASN A 502 -50.85 -23.24 4.80
C ASN A 502 -49.54 -23.82 4.24
N SER A 503 -49.52 -24.20 2.95
CA SER A 503 -48.29 -24.60 2.25
C SER A 503 -47.26 -23.48 2.13
N PHE A 504 -47.72 -22.22 2.14
CA PHE A 504 -46.87 -21.04 2.01
C PHE A 504 -46.36 -20.51 3.36
N ALA A 505 -47.16 -20.63 4.43
CA ALA A 505 -46.79 -20.23 5.80
C ALA A 505 -45.80 -21.19 6.48
N HIS A 506 -45.83 -22.46 6.10
CA HIS A 506 -44.93 -23.48 6.60
C HIS A 506 -44.18 -24.15 5.44
N PRO A 507 -43.22 -23.45 4.80
CA PRO A 507 -42.41 -24.06 3.77
C PRO A 507 -41.65 -25.25 4.36
N ALA A 508 -41.71 -26.39 3.70
CA ALA A 508 -40.96 -27.58 4.12
C ALA A 508 -39.46 -27.28 4.11
N GLU A 509 -38.70 -27.89 5.04
CA GLU A 509 -37.23 -27.78 5.04
C GLU A 509 -36.67 -28.27 3.69
N LEU A 510 -36.04 -27.34 2.96
CA LEU A 510 -35.43 -27.63 1.66
C LEU A 510 -34.22 -28.55 1.82
N LYS A 511 -34.19 -29.66 1.06
CA LYS A 511 -33.07 -30.61 1.07
C LYS A 511 -32.12 -30.29 -0.08
N MET A 512 -31.29 -29.28 0.13
CA MET A 512 -30.31 -28.80 -0.85
C MET A 512 -29.26 -29.88 -1.15
N ARG A 513 -29.18 -30.35 -2.41
CA ARG A 513 -28.20 -31.35 -2.86
C ARG A 513 -27.68 -31.01 -4.26
N PRO A 514 -26.43 -31.37 -4.60
CA PRO A 514 -25.94 -31.25 -5.97
C PRO A 514 -26.77 -32.13 -6.90
N LEU A 515 -27.46 -31.52 -7.87
CA LEU A 515 -28.33 -32.21 -8.81
C LEU A 515 -28.20 -31.67 -10.22
N ASP A 516 -28.63 -32.49 -11.17
CA ASP A 516 -28.75 -32.14 -12.58
C ASP A 516 -30.14 -31.55 -12.83
N ILE A 517 -30.22 -30.34 -13.39
CA ILE A 517 -31.47 -29.62 -13.68
C ILE A 517 -32.44 -30.41 -14.57
N ARG A 518 -31.93 -31.37 -15.36
CA ARG A 518 -32.77 -32.21 -16.24
C ARG A 518 -33.73 -33.09 -15.44
N THR A 519 -33.36 -33.50 -14.23
CA THR A 519 -34.19 -34.32 -13.35
C THR A 519 -35.45 -33.57 -12.88
N PRO A 520 -35.35 -32.40 -12.21
CA PRO A 520 -36.54 -31.63 -11.82
C PRO A 520 -37.34 -31.13 -13.03
N VAL A 521 -36.71 -30.85 -14.18
CA VAL A 521 -37.43 -30.48 -15.41
C VAL A 521 -38.35 -31.62 -15.89
N LYS A 522 -37.83 -32.86 -15.98
CA LYS A 522 -38.63 -34.02 -16.39
C LYS A 522 -39.78 -34.28 -15.42
N ARG A 523 -39.48 -34.27 -14.12
CA ARG A 523 -40.48 -34.49 -13.06
C ARG A 523 -41.54 -33.37 -13.03
N GLY A 524 -41.12 -32.13 -13.26
CA GLY A 524 -42.01 -30.98 -13.37
C GLY A 524 -42.97 -31.07 -14.55
N LEU A 525 -42.54 -31.61 -15.70
CA LEU A 525 -43.41 -31.88 -16.84
C LEU A 525 -44.46 -32.96 -16.52
N GLU A 526 -44.09 -34.01 -15.79
CA GLU A 526 -45.03 -35.05 -15.33
C GLU A 526 -46.04 -34.50 -14.32
N LEU A 527 -45.58 -33.66 -13.39
CA LEU A 527 -46.42 -32.94 -12.43
C LEU A 527 -47.39 -31.98 -13.14
N ALA A 528 -46.93 -31.25 -14.16
CA ALA A 528 -47.77 -30.38 -14.97
C ALA A 528 -48.94 -31.13 -15.61
N ARG A 529 -48.65 -32.30 -16.21
CA ARG A 529 -49.66 -33.17 -16.86
C ARG A 529 -50.66 -33.74 -15.87
N SER A 530 -50.20 -34.20 -14.71
CA SER A 530 -51.05 -34.89 -13.71
C SER A 530 -51.84 -33.93 -12.82
N LYS A 531 -51.21 -32.87 -12.30
CA LYS A 531 -51.80 -31.95 -11.31
C LYS A 531 -52.66 -30.85 -11.94
N PHE A 532 -52.28 -30.35 -13.12
CA PHE A 532 -52.94 -29.21 -13.77
C PHE A 532 -53.80 -29.59 -14.98
N ARG A 533 -53.94 -30.89 -15.27
CA ARG A 533 -54.76 -31.43 -16.37
C ARG A 533 -54.53 -30.70 -17.69
N VAL A 534 -53.26 -30.46 -18.03
CA VAL A 534 -52.87 -29.94 -19.34
C VAL A 534 -53.29 -30.99 -20.39
N ASN A 535 -54.49 -30.84 -20.95
CA ASN A 535 -55.06 -31.78 -21.90
C ASN A 535 -54.13 -31.88 -23.12
N GLY A 536 -53.90 -33.09 -23.62
CA GLY A 536 -52.83 -33.48 -24.56
C GLY A 536 -52.87 -32.90 -25.98
N GLY A 537 -53.29 -31.65 -26.16
CA GLY A 537 -53.24 -30.92 -27.43
C GLY A 537 -52.03 -29.98 -27.60
N VAL A 538 -51.29 -29.67 -26.53
CA VAL A 538 -50.13 -28.76 -26.59
C VAL A 538 -48.82 -29.55 -26.47
N ALA A 539 -48.02 -29.56 -27.54
CA ALA A 539 -46.68 -30.16 -27.52
C ALA A 539 -45.69 -29.21 -26.82
N VAL A 540 -45.00 -29.73 -25.79
CA VAL A 540 -43.89 -29.02 -25.13
C VAL A 540 -42.58 -29.51 -25.76
N GLU A 541 -41.92 -28.64 -26.52
CA GLU A 541 -40.59 -28.88 -27.08
C GLU A 541 -39.54 -28.66 -25.99
N THR A 542 -38.61 -29.60 -25.82
CA THR A 542 -37.56 -29.51 -24.79
C THR A 542 -36.18 -29.47 -25.41
N GLU A 543 -35.39 -28.46 -25.07
CA GLU A 543 -34.00 -28.25 -25.50
C GLU A 543 -33.08 -28.29 -24.27
N LEU A 544 -32.59 -29.48 -23.94
CA LEU A 544 -31.77 -29.72 -22.74
C LEU A 544 -30.41 -30.30 -23.16
N PRO A 545 -29.36 -29.47 -23.32
CA PRO A 545 -28.03 -29.94 -23.68
C PRO A 545 -27.46 -30.87 -22.60
N ALA A 546 -26.64 -31.83 -23.02
CA ALA A 546 -26.05 -32.82 -22.10
C ALA A 546 -24.96 -32.25 -21.19
N ASN A 547 -24.34 -31.13 -21.58
CA ASN A 547 -23.22 -30.51 -20.88
C ASN A 547 -23.68 -29.30 -20.05
N LEU A 548 -24.55 -29.54 -19.06
CA LEU A 548 -24.99 -28.51 -18.10
C LEU A 548 -24.26 -28.73 -16.76
N PRO A 549 -23.78 -27.67 -16.10
CA PRO A 549 -23.19 -27.79 -14.77
C PRO A 549 -24.24 -28.24 -13.76
N LYS A 550 -23.80 -28.90 -12.69
CA LYS A 550 -24.67 -29.25 -11.56
C LYS A 550 -25.07 -27.98 -10.81
N ILE A 551 -26.25 -28.03 -10.20
CA ILE A 551 -26.78 -26.97 -9.35
C ILE A 551 -27.03 -27.51 -7.95
N LEU A 552 -27.00 -26.65 -6.94
CA LEU A 552 -27.38 -27.02 -5.57
C LEU A 552 -28.88 -26.71 -5.39
N GLY A 553 -29.71 -27.72 -5.17
CA GLY A 553 -31.15 -27.48 -5.00
C GLY A 553 -31.94 -28.64 -4.43
N ASP A 554 -33.21 -28.38 -4.14
CA ASP A 554 -34.20 -29.39 -3.78
C ASP A 554 -34.95 -29.83 -5.05
N GLU A 555 -34.86 -31.12 -5.38
CA GLU A 555 -35.48 -31.68 -6.59
C GLU A 555 -37.00 -31.47 -6.62
N GLY A 556 -37.68 -31.64 -5.49
CA GLY A 556 -39.14 -31.55 -5.40
C GLY A 556 -39.62 -30.13 -5.59
N ALA A 557 -38.99 -29.18 -4.90
CA ALA A 557 -39.32 -27.76 -5.00
C ALA A 557 -39.07 -27.21 -6.42
N LEU A 558 -37.94 -27.58 -7.05
CA LEU A 558 -37.64 -27.17 -8.43
C LEU A 558 -38.56 -27.84 -9.45
N ALA A 559 -39.00 -29.08 -9.22
CA ALA A 559 -39.99 -29.72 -10.08
C ALA A 559 -41.35 -29.01 -10.01
N GLU A 560 -41.74 -28.52 -8.83
CA GLU A 560 -42.95 -27.71 -8.67
C GLU A 560 -42.85 -26.34 -9.35
N VAL A 561 -41.67 -25.70 -9.33
CA VAL A 561 -41.40 -24.48 -10.11
C VAL A 561 -41.66 -24.72 -11.60
N VAL A 562 -41.07 -25.78 -12.17
CA VAL A 562 -41.25 -26.12 -13.58
C VAL A 562 -42.72 -26.42 -13.88
N ALA A 563 -43.41 -27.15 -13.00
CA ALA A 563 -44.82 -27.46 -13.17
C ALA A 563 -45.69 -26.20 -13.22
N HIS A 564 -45.45 -25.22 -12.35
CA HIS A 564 -46.17 -23.95 -12.35
C HIS A 564 -45.90 -23.10 -13.61
N LEU A 565 -44.65 -23.05 -14.07
CA LEU A 565 -44.30 -22.34 -15.30
C LEU A 565 -44.97 -22.98 -16.53
N VAL A 566 -44.92 -24.30 -16.64
CA VAL A 566 -45.55 -25.04 -17.75
C VAL A 566 -47.08 -24.92 -17.72
N ALA A 567 -47.70 -24.97 -16.52
CA ALA A 567 -49.14 -24.77 -16.39
C ALA A 567 -49.55 -23.35 -16.82
N ASN A 568 -48.79 -22.33 -16.41
CA ASN A 568 -49.03 -20.94 -16.82
C ASN A 568 -48.92 -20.77 -18.35
N ALA A 569 -47.89 -21.36 -18.96
CA ALA A 569 -47.68 -21.35 -20.41
C ALA A 569 -48.79 -22.10 -21.17
N ALA A 570 -49.21 -23.27 -20.69
CA ALA A 570 -50.28 -24.07 -21.28
C ALA A 570 -51.63 -23.33 -21.28
N GLU A 571 -51.92 -22.61 -20.20
CA GLU A 571 -53.13 -21.79 -20.13
C GLU A 571 -53.08 -20.61 -21.11
N ALA A 572 -51.92 -19.95 -21.28
CA ALA A 572 -51.76 -18.80 -22.16
C ALA A 572 -51.93 -19.13 -23.67
N VAL A 573 -51.73 -20.39 -24.05
CA VAL A 573 -51.83 -20.84 -25.45
C VAL A 573 -53.17 -21.51 -25.80
N THR A 574 -54.12 -21.56 -24.84
CA THR A 574 -55.40 -22.29 -25.02
C THR A 574 -56.22 -21.79 -26.22
N GLU A 575 -56.15 -20.49 -26.54
CA GLU A 575 -56.88 -19.86 -27.65
C GLU A 575 -56.06 -19.73 -28.95
N GLN A 576 -54.82 -20.23 -28.97
CA GLN A 576 -53.93 -20.10 -30.13
C GLN A 576 -54.20 -21.19 -31.18
N LYS A 577 -54.18 -20.81 -32.46
CA LYS A 577 -54.37 -21.74 -33.59
C LYS A 577 -53.25 -22.79 -33.71
N LYS A 578 -52.04 -22.46 -33.25
CA LYS A 578 -50.86 -23.35 -33.24
C LYS A 578 -50.14 -23.17 -31.90
N PRO A 579 -50.57 -23.85 -30.83
CA PRO A 579 -49.97 -23.67 -29.51
C PRO A 579 -48.55 -24.24 -29.51
N LYS A 580 -47.59 -23.44 -29.04
CA LYS A 580 -46.18 -23.82 -28.94
C LYS A 580 -45.64 -23.43 -27.56
N ILE A 581 -45.04 -24.39 -26.88
CA ILE A 581 -44.30 -24.18 -25.63
C ILE A 581 -42.91 -24.76 -25.81
N THR A 582 -41.89 -23.98 -25.51
CA THR A 582 -40.48 -24.39 -25.58
C THR A 582 -39.86 -24.26 -24.19
N LEU A 583 -39.33 -25.36 -23.67
CA LEU A 583 -38.55 -25.39 -22.43
C LEU A 583 -37.08 -25.63 -22.79
N SER A 584 -36.23 -24.66 -22.50
CA SER A 584 -34.79 -24.75 -22.79
C SER A 584 -33.95 -24.56 -21.54
N ALA A 585 -32.75 -25.14 -21.53
CA ALA A 585 -31.74 -24.88 -20.50
C ALA A 585 -30.39 -24.55 -21.14
N LYS A 586 -29.71 -23.50 -20.65
CA LYS A 586 -28.41 -23.07 -21.18
C LYS A 586 -27.46 -22.69 -20.04
N PRO A 587 -26.16 -23.01 -20.12
CA PRO A 587 -25.18 -22.56 -19.15
C PRO A 587 -24.83 -21.07 -19.38
N ILE A 588 -24.82 -20.29 -18.30
CA ILE A 588 -24.30 -18.93 -18.29
C ILE A 588 -22.83 -18.99 -17.87
N HIS A 589 -21.96 -18.41 -18.69
CA HIS A 589 -20.53 -18.33 -18.41
C HIS A 589 -20.15 -16.90 -18.03
N GLU A 590 -19.44 -16.75 -16.91
CA GLU A 590 -18.77 -15.51 -16.52
C GLU A 590 -17.28 -15.79 -16.40
N GLY A 591 -16.44 -15.00 -17.09
CA GLY A 591 -14.98 -15.17 -17.06
C GLY A 591 -14.48 -16.54 -17.57
N GLY A 592 -15.24 -17.22 -18.43
CA GLY A 592 -14.89 -18.53 -18.99
C GLY A 592 -15.24 -19.74 -18.09
N ARG A 593 -15.90 -19.53 -16.95
CA ARG A 593 -16.44 -20.60 -16.09
C ARG A 593 -17.96 -20.57 -16.08
N ALA A 594 -18.59 -21.74 -15.99
CA ALA A 594 -20.03 -21.84 -15.85
C ALA A 594 -20.45 -21.31 -14.47
N SER A 595 -21.09 -20.15 -14.45
CA SER A 595 -21.50 -19.42 -13.24
C SER A 595 -22.94 -19.79 -12.85
N ALA A 596 -23.80 -20.06 -13.83
CA ALA A 596 -25.20 -20.41 -13.59
C ALA A 596 -25.81 -21.28 -14.70
N VAL A 597 -26.98 -21.85 -14.43
CA VAL A 597 -27.87 -22.50 -15.40
C VAL A 597 -29.11 -21.65 -15.58
N LEU A 598 -29.37 -21.22 -16.81
CA LEU A 598 -30.59 -20.53 -17.20
C LEU A 598 -31.60 -21.56 -17.72
N VAL A 599 -32.76 -21.66 -17.08
CA VAL A 599 -33.90 -22.45 -17.58
C VAL A 599 -34.98 -21.49 -18.03
N THR A 600 -35.44 -21.62 -19.26
CA THR A 600 -36.45 -20.73 -19.86
C THR A 600 -37.65 -21.55 -20.32
N VAL A 601 -38.85 -21.14 -19.91
CA VAL A 601 -40.13 -21.62 -20.42
C VAL A 601 -40.74 -20.51 -21.26
N GLN A 602 -40.87 -20.75 -22.55
CA GLN A 602 -41.42 -19.81 -23.53
C GLN A 602 -42.72 -20.35 -24.12
N ASP A 603 -43.74 -19.51 -24.20
CA ASP A 603 -44.99 -19.76 -24.90
C ASP A 603 -45.20 -18.75 -26.04
N ASN A 604 -46.15 -19.07 -26.94
CA ASN A 604 -46.61 -18.18 -28.00
C ASN A 604 -48.05 -17.67 -27.75
N GLY A 605 -48.40 -17.48 -26.48
CA GLY A 605 -49.71 -17.02 -26.05
C GLY A 605 -49.96 -15.54 -26.29
N HIS A 606 -51.01 -15.00 -25.66
CA HIS A 606 -51.41 -13.59 -25.79
C HIS A 606 -50.48 -12.60 -25.04
N GLY A 607 -49.46 -13.10 -24.34
CA GLY A 607 -48.54 -12.28 -23.57
C GLY A 607 -49.17 -11.64 -22.33
N ILE A 608 -48.39 -10.79 -21.67
CA ILE A 608 -48.73 -9.99 -20.49
C ILE A 608 -48.66 -8.50 -20.85
N ALA A 609 -49.67 -7.73 -20.43
CA ALA A 609 -49.71 -6.28 -20.64
C ALA A 609 -48.53 -5.55 -19.94
N PRO A 610 -47.97 -4.48 -20.52
CA PRO A 610 -46.81 -3.78 -19.96
C PRO A 610 -47.01 -3.31 -18.51
N GLU A 611 -48.21 -2.83 -18.20
CA GLU A 611 -48.62 -2.34 -16.88
C GLU A 611 -48.60 -3.43 -15.79
N MET A 612 -48.70 -4.70 -16.20
CA MET A 612 -48.74 -5.85 -15.30
C MET A 612 -47.36 -6.48 -15.11
N ARG A 613 -46.37 -6.16 -15.96
CA ARG A 613 -45.05 -6.80 -15.97
C ARG A 613 -44.33 -6.73 -14.62
N GLU A 614 -44.41 -5.60 -13.92
CA GLU A 614 -43.80 -5.45 -12.59
C GLU A 614 -44.60 -6.14 -11.48
N LYS A 615 -45.91 -6.33 -11.70
CA LYS A 615 -46.84 -6.86 -10.69
C LYS A 615 -47.09 -8.35 -10.80
N VAL A 616 -46.69 -9.03 -11.88
CA VAL A 616 -46.99 -10.46 -12.10
C VAL A 616 -46.40 -11.42 -11.06
N PHE A 617 -45.36 -10.99 -10.33
CA PHE A 617 -44.80 -11.74 -9.22
C PHE A 617 -45.45 -11.41 -7.87
N SER A 618 -46.41 -10.48 -7.86
CA SER A 618 -47.22 -10.16 -6.68
C SER A 618 -48.30 -11.22 -6.50
N PRO A 619 -48.57 -11.67 -5.27
CA PRO A 619 -49.64 -12.62 -5.00
C PRO A 619 -51.00 -12.16 -5.53
N PHE A 620 -51.80 -13.11 -6.04
CA PHE A 620 -53.15 -12.89 -6.57
C PHE A 620 -53.23 -11.95 -7.79
N CYS A 621 -52.07 -11.55 -8.34
CA CYS A 621 -52.01 -10.79 -9.59
C CYS A 621 -52.35 -11.73 -10.75
N THR A 622 -53.61 -11.72 -11.18
CA THR A 622 -54.08 -12.56 -12.28
C THR A 622 -55.05 -11.81 -13.17
N THR A 623 -54.94 -12.03 -14.48
CA THR A 623 -55.92 -11.57 -15.48
C THR A 623 -56.98 -12.64 -15.75
N LYS A 624 -56.98 -13.75 -15.01
CA LYS A 624 -57.76 -14.97 -15.30
C LYS A 624 -58.96 -15.10 -14.35
N ALA A 625 -60.11 -15.54 -14.87
CA ALA A 625 -61.35 -15.70 -14.10
C ALA A 625 -61.36 -16.86 -13.08
N ARG A 626 -60.45 -17.84 -13.21
CA ARG A 626 -60.38 -19.06 -12.36
C ARG A 626 -59.01 -19.34 -11.73
N GLY A 627 -58.00 -18.49 -11.98
CA GLY A 627 -56.67 -18.66 -11.40
C GLY A 627 -56.54 -17.90 -10.08
N MET A 628 -55.89 -18.49 -9.07
CA MET A 628 -55.63 -17.80 -7.79
C MET A 628 -54.44 -16.83 -7.84
N GLY A 629 -53.72 -16.72 -8.98
CA GLY A 629 -52.61 -15.78 -9.14
C GLY A 629 -51.39 -16.04 -8.23
N LEU A 630 -51.26 -17.24 -7.65
CA LEU A 630 -50.16 -17.60 -6.74
C LEU A 630 -48.98 -18.32 -7.42
N GLY A 631 -49.13 -18.79 -8.66
CA GLY A 631 -48.12 -19.60 -9.34
C GLY A 631 -46.76 -18.91 -9.53
N LEU A 632 -46.73 -17.71 -10.09
CA LEU A 632 -45.49 -16.95 -10.30
C LEU A 632 -44.84 -16.45 -9.00
N PRO A 633 -45.61 -15.98 -7.99
CA PRO A 633 -45.06 -15.73 -6.65
C PRO A 633 -44.36 -16.94 -6.03
N ILE A 634 -44.95 -18.14 -6.15
CA ILE A 634 -44.32 -19.39 -5.66
C ILE A 634 -43.03 -19.65 -6.42
N VAL A 635 -43.02 -19.49 -7.74
CA VAL A 635 -41.80 -19.63 -8.56
C VAL A 635 -40.71 -18.67 -8.09
N LYS A 636 -41.03 -17.38 -7.93
CA LYS A 636 -40.06 -16.36 -7.47
C LYS A 636 -39.49 -16.71 -6.10
N ARG A 637 -40.34 -17.15 -5.17
CA ARG A 637 -39.92 -17.53 -3.82
C ARG A 637 -39.00 -18.75 -3.84
N THR A 638 -39.41 -19.83 -4.49
CA THR A 638 -38.62 -21.06 -4.53
C THR A 638 -37.27 -20.81 -5.21
N VAL A 639 -37.23 -20.06 -6.29
CA VAL A 639 -35.96 -19.72 -6.97
C VAL A 639 -35.07 -18.83 -6.09
N PHE A 640 -35.64 -17.86 -5.36
CA PHE A 640 -34.89 -17.06 -4.39
C PHE A 640 -34.30 -17.91 -3.27
N ASP A 641 -35.07 -18.86 -2.71
CA ASP A 641 -34.59 -19.78 -1.68
C ASP A 641 -33.46 -20.73 -2.19
N HIS A 642 -33.29 -20.82 -3.51
CA HIS A 642 -32.18 -21.51 -4.19
C HIS A 642 -31.05 -20.56 -4.64
N ASN A 643 -31.00 -19.33 -4.11
CA ASN A 643 -30.07 -18.26 -4.51
C ASN A 643 -30.09 -17.93 -6.01
N GLY A 644 -31.23 -18.19 -6.67
CA GLY A 644 -31.43 -17.91 -8.08
C GLY A 644 -32.13 -16.57 -8.33
N ARG A 645 -32.32 -16.26 -9.62
CA ARG A 645 -33.08 -15.09 -10.08
C ARG A 645 -34.15 -15.51 -11.07
N VAL A 646 -35.28 -14.81 -11.06
CA VAL A 646 -36.37 -14.99 -12.01
C VAL A 646 -36.51 -13.72 -12.83
N ASP A 647 -36.63 -13.89 -14.15
CA ASP A 647 -36.89 -12.82 -15.09
C ASP A 647 -38.05 -13.19 -16.01
N ILE A 648 -38.74 -12.18 -16.52
CA ILE A 648 -39.85 -12.34 -17.44
C ILE A 648 -39.72 -11.39 -18.63
N ASP A 649 -39.75 -11.99 -19.82
CA ASP A 649 -39.85 -11.25 -21.07
C ASP A 649 -41.16 -11.57 -21.77
N THR A 650 -41.85 -10.54 -22.23
CA THR A 650 -43.24 -10.68 -22.70
C THR A 650 -43.57 -9.63 -23.74
N GLY A 651 -44.31 -10.04 -24.76
CA GLY A 651 -44.78 -9.18 -25.84
C GLY A 651 -46.00 -9.77 -26.55
N THR A 652 -46.35 -9.23 -27.71
CA THR A 652 -47.49 -9.69 -28.52
C THR A 652 -47.29 -11.08 -29.14
N SER A 653 -46.05 -11.58 -29.14
CA SER A 653 -45.66 -12.89 -29.68
C SER A 653 -45.58 -14.00 -28.63
N GLY A 654 -45.88 -13.70 -27.35
CA GLY A 654 -45.87 -14.65 -26.24
C GLY A 654 -45.09 -14.17 -25.01
N THR A 655 -44.86 -15.09 -24.07
CA THR A 655 -44.13 -14.84 -22.82
C THR A 655 -43.00 -15.86 -22.64
N ALA A 656 -41.85 -15.40 -22.16
CA ALA A 656 -40.71 -16.20 -21.76
C ALA A 656 -40.37 -15.92 -20.28
N VAL A 657 -40.52 -16.92 -19.43
CA VAL A 657 -40.10 -16.85 -18.03
C VAL A 657 -38.79 -17.60 -17.88
N SER A 658 -37.77 -16.91 -17.37
CA SER A 658 -36.42 -17.46 -17.21
C SER A 658 -36.02 -17.52 -15.75
N ILE A 659 -35.46 -18.64 -15.32
CA ILE A 659 -34.90 -18.83 -13.97
C ILE A 659 -33.41 -19.11 -14.09
N ALA A 660 -32.58 -18.31 -13.42
CA ALA A 660 -31.14 -18.48 -13.35
C ALA A 660 -30.76 -19.08 -12.00
N LEU A 661 -30.14 -20.26 -12.01
CA LEU A 661 -29.72 -20.98 -10.79
C LEU A 661 -28.20 -21.08 -10.74
N PRO A 662 -27.55 -20.77 -9.61
CA PRO A 662 -26.09 -20.80 -9.52
C PRO A 662 -25.55 -22.23 -9.73
N ALA A 663 -24.50 -22.33 -10.54
CA ALA A 663 -23.79 -23.58 -10.73
C ALA A 663 -22.97 -23.89 -9.47
N THR A 664 -22.92 -25.16 -9.07
CA THR A 664 -21.94 -25.58 -8.06
C THR A 664 -20.56 -25.43 -8.66
N ALA A 665 -19.65 -24.75 -7.96
CA ALA A 665 -18.24 -24.78 -8.31
C ALA A 665 -17.81 -26.25 -8.37
N ASN A 666 -17.44 -26.73 -9.56
CA ASN A 666 -16.86 -28.06 -9.68
C ASN A 666 -15.55 -28.03 -8.88
N ASP A 667 -15.51 -28.78 -7.78
CA ASP A 667 -14.28 -29.44 -7.35
C ASP A 667 -13.94 -30.44 -8.45
N GLU A 668 -13.15 -30.02 -9.43
CA GLU A 668 -12.28 -30.93 -10.18
C GLU A 668 -10.97 -31.12 -9.42
#